data_AF-D0LTA7-F1
#
_entry.id   AF-D0LTA7-F1
#
_cell.length_a   1.000
_cell.length_b   1.000
_cell.length_c   1.000
_cell.angle_alpha   90.00
_cell.angle_beta   90.00
_cell.angle_gamma   90.00
#
_symmetry.space_group_name_H-M   'P 1'
#
loop_
_entity.id
_entity.type
_entity.pdbx_description
1 polymer ?
#
loop_
_entity_poly.entity_id
_entity_poly.type
_entity_poly.pdbx_seq_one_letter_code
_entity_poly.pdbx_strand_id
1 'polypeptide(L)'
;MFQGWRPQGPQGNECEGEKRSEPKQPEAGKTTVTSQVQFRYSGRGGDDCSQAVTRAQQGDQNQGTGEEHPHQIWQRLTMAAEHWALPNAADHLLHYLSGTAAPLAVDVDELLRDSPELNAVFEAELELLGHQISKRGADGSDQDDVFTASLDQAACNAAISADWRHALGSFSGQITAEPITQPDADAQSSRLARGHLSIRGHYHGPNTPLLIGDETFTAQEFAKLRAAGYIKAFPLHGTSSDRTTTLHAPAELDTLAQIRAILDEFWVDDFDEFKLLRLWASFGDSVFEVAAAHPDLWKESNERGAPLGKLPAVIAAQARFRADVQTRAREILRDNEAAVLAEMEALGTNEAGRVAPAESFISEDMQAEQLAAMQDRASLVVSAQKAQRQLESIPVGYRLLPPGRMHGPHPVVAHFDPAQPPQLPPVNDWVPEEERAQVEFRLWADVKHHHNALHSVIAQLTGNAPALHQAVSQGNDDALATMAAGSPDEARQVMAEQLGELLANIRSTVPKIGGDLDDRDLTPIHQQFFAGASSSSGTDWSAFGPQWAAQHLLDKHESQAFWLSLGLGTAAAALFVVATIASGGMALALAGGALAVGGAQVGMSWEHAEDLDTAAGAGTGTGTLVTQADADAARNQAIIESAFLFLDLIPAVRGAHALSAAGKASAKQAGLKGAKNWSELESKYIGKKLTEVGTPTGYTAYPLDGRMVVRRIRIDDELFAAIHLDADGVFREGLARAQRVSNPAHVARSVDTLLEAAGVAKPAHHQAHHILPIQLFREHELLREALRRGIVSPDAVDNLVLLARTEVRQPGKASIIPEKVAGVSEGLPRHQGPHRLYTDMVRTEANDVMDELLQGRTLREFKDDKALAGAVAELQQRARNIMATWHQRTGLDALK
;
A
#
# COMPACT_ATOMS: atom_id res chain seq x y z
N MET A 1 3.53 -57.09 22.92
CA MET A 1 2.80 -56.91 24.21
C MET A 1 3.26 -55.55 24.72
N PHE A 2 2.51 -54.45 24.76
CA PHE A 2 1.08 -54.18 24.87
C PHE A 2 0.72 -52.95 24.00
N GLN A 3 -0.49 -53.00 23.41
CA GLN A 3 -1.30 -51.84 22.96
C GLN A 3 -1.75 -51.05 24.22
N GLY A 4 -2.11 -49.78 24.26
CA GLY A 4 -2.65 -48.82 23.30
C GLY A 4 -3.68 -47.99 24.10
N TRP A 5 -3.46 -46.69 24.27
CA TRP A 5 -4.43 -45.80 24.93
C TRP A 5 -4.31 -44.39 24.32
N ARG A 6 -5.36 -43.91 23.67
CA ARG A 6 -5.59 -42.52 23.26
C ARG A 6 -6.90 -42.07 23.92
N PRO A 7 -6.99 -40.87 24.53
CA PRO A 7 -8.26 -40.34 24.98
C PRO A 7 -9.04 -39.72 23.80
N GLN A 8 -10.34 -40.01 23.76
CA GLN A 8 -11.32 -39.37 22.87
C GLN A 8 -11.73 -38.02 23.50
N GLY A 9 -11.68 -36.93 22.71
CA GLY A 9 -12.30 -35.65 23.05
C GLY A 9 -13.83 -35.69 22.88
N PRO A 10 -14.58 -34.78 23.52
CA PRO A 10 -16.03 -34.76 23.46
C PRO A 10 -16.52 -34.27 22.09
N GLN A 11 -17.44 -35.03 21.48
CA GLN A 11 -18.19 -34.62 20.30
C GLN A 11 -19.23 -33.58 20.70
N GLY A 12 -19.13 -32.36 20.14
CA GLY A 12 -20.21 -31.37 20.19
C GLY A 12 -21.30 -31.75 19.19
N ASN A 13 -22.56 -31.77 19.64
CA ASN A 13 -23.73 -31.93 18.77
C ASN A 13 -24.21 -30.52 18.36
N GLU A 14 -24.10 -30.19 17.08
CA GLU A 14 -24.71 -28.99 16.50
C GLU A 14 -26.19 -29.24 16.19
N CYS A 15 -27.04 -28.26 16.52
CA CYS A 15 -28.47 -28.28 16.22
C CYS A 15 -28.72 -27.42 14.97
N GLU A 16 -29.05 -28.02 13.84
CA GLU A 16 -29.47 -27.29 12.63
C GLU A 16 -31.00 -27.35 12.48
N GLY A 17 -31.62 -26.19 12.23
CA GLY A 17 -33.05 -26.05 11.95
C GLY A 17 -33.30 -25.51 10.55
N GLU A 18 -34.06 -26.24 9.73
CA GLU A 18 -34.42 -25.85 8.36
C GLU A 18 -35.75 -25.04 8.36
N LYS A 19 -35.76 -23.87 7.72
CA LYS A 19 -36.97 -23.05 7.49
C LYS A 19 -37.57 -23.38 6.12
N ARG A 20 -38.84 -23.79 6.08
CA ARG A 20 -39.67 -23.73 4.87
C ARG A 20 -40.88 -22.84 5.11
N SER A 21 -41.03 -21.81 4.29
CA SER A 21 -42.24 -20.99 4.19
C SER A 21 -42.85 -21.17 2.79
N GLU A 22 -44.13 -21.55 2.73
CA GLU A 22 -44.93 -21.41 1.50
C GLU A 22 -45.76 -20.11 1.58
N PRO A 23 -45.86 -19.32 0.50
CA PRO A 23 -46.64 -18.09 0.53
C PRO A 23 -48.11 -18.36 0.19
N LYS A 24 -49.03 -17.83 1.00
CA LYS A 24 -50.42 -17.57 0.59
C LYS A 24 -50.65 -16.06 0.50
N GLN A 25 -51.33 -15.63 -0.57
CA GLN A 25 -51.67 -14.23 -0.84
C GLN A 25 -52.61 -13.64 0.24
N PRO A 26 -52.50 -12.34 0.58
CA PRO A 26 -53.39 -11.69 1.53
C PRO A 26 -54.63 -11.07 0.85
N GLU A 27 -55.81 -11.29 1.44
CA GLU A 27 -56.99 -10.45 1.23
C GLU A 27 -56.90 -9.14 2.04
N ALA A 28 -57.50 -8.08 1.53
CA ALA A 28 -57.35 -6.72 2.00
C ALA A 28 -58.01 -6.45 3.37
N GLY A 29 -57.27 -5.78 4.26
CA GLY A 29 -57.82 -4.97 5.34
C GLY A 29 -57.78 -5.59 6.74
N LYS A 30 -56.58 -5.63 7.35
CA LYS A 30 -56.23 -5.44 8.78
C LYS A 30 -54.90 -6.13 9.07
N THR A 31 -53.84 -5.37 9.34
CA THR A 31 -52.53 -5.89 9.73
C THR A 31 -52.47 -6.06 11.24
N THR A 32 -52.60 -7.30 11.70
CA THR A 32 -52.02 -7.76 12.97
C THR A 32 -51.32 -9.07 12.65
N VAL A 33 -49.99 -9.05 12.59
CA VAL A 33 -49.18 -10.25 12.42
C VAL A 33 -48.97 -10.85 13.81
N THR A 34 -49.65 -11.96 14.10
CA THR A 34 -49.34 -12.79 15.26
C THR A 34 -48.59 -14.02 14.75
N SER A 35 -47.27 -14.03 14.88
CA SER A 35 -46.44 -15.20 14.59
C SER A 35 -46.51 -16.16 15.78
N GLN A 36 -47.42 -17.14 15.74
CA GLN A 36 -47.33 -18.30 16.64
C GLN A 36 -46.30 -19.28 16.09
N VAL A 37 -45.16 -19.39 16.77
CA VAL A 37 -44.17 -20.44 16.55
C VAL A 37 -44.56 -21.65 17.38
N GLN A 38 -44.93 -22.77 16.74
CA GLN A 38 -45.08 -24.06 17.42
C GLN A 38 -43.81 -24.90 17.21
N PHE A 39 -43.15 -25.26 18.31
CA PHE A 39 -42.04 -26.20 18.32
C PHE A 39 -42.55 -27.63 18.61
N ARG A 40 -42.11 -28.62 17.83
CA ARG A 40 -42.17 -30.03 18.24
C ARG A 40 -40.76 -30.55 18.46
N TYR A 41 -40.50 -31.08 19.65
CA TYR A 41 -39.24 -31.74 19.99
C TYR A 41 -39.46 -33.24 20.17
N SER A 42 -38.55 -34.05 19.62
CA SER A 42 -38.43 -35.47 19.89
C SER A 42 -36.96 -35.80 20.20
N GLY A 43 -36.63 -35.90 21.48
CA GLY A 43 -35.32 -36.36 21.95
C GLY A 43 -35.21 -36.26 23.48
N ARG A 44 -34.87 -37.36 24.14
CA ARG A 44 -34.65 -37.45 25.59
C ARG A 44 -33.18 -37.13 25.90
N GLY A 45 -32.93 -36.07 26.67
CA GLY A 45 -31.66 -35.87 27.39
C GLY A 45 -31.34 -34.41 27.71
N GLY A 46 -31.26 -34.09 29.02
CA GLY A 46 -30.57 -32.90 29.56
C GLY A 46 -31.47 -31.75 30.03
N ASP A 47 -31.57 -31.55 31.35
CA ASP A 47 -32.45 -30.57 32.01
C ASP A 47 -32.07 -29.09 31.77
N ASP A 48 -30.90 -28.77 31.22
CA ASP A 48 -30.40 -27.38 31.11
C ASP A 48 -31.07 -26.53 30.00
N CYS A 49 -31.43 -27.10 28.84
CA CYS A 49 -32.12 -26.35 27.79
C CYS A 49 -33.58 -26.01 28.14
N SER A 50 -34.20 -26.79 29.04
CA SER A 50 -35.59 -26.57 29.47
C SER A 50 -35.74 -25.28 30.30
N GLN A 51 -34.69 -24.88 31.02
CA GLN A 51 -34.71 -23.67 31.85
C GLN A 51 -34.67 -22.38 31.02
N ALA A 52 -33.96 -22.38 29.88
CA ALA A 52 -33.90 -21.23 28.98
C ALA A 52 -35.27 -20.93 28.33
N VAL A 53 -35.99 -21.98 27.91
CA VAL A 53 -37.34 -21.85 27.33
C VAL A 53 -38.39 -21.45 28.37
N THR A 54 -38.26 -21.93 29.61
CA THR A 54 -39.17 -21.54 30.71
C THR A 54 -39.01 -20.07 31.10
N ARG A 55 -37.79 -19.50 31.02
CA ARG A 55 -37.55 -18.06 31.25
C ARG A 55 -38.13 -17.17 30.15
N ALA A 56 -38.12 -17.63 28.90
CA ALA A 56 -38.73 -16.90 27.78
C ALA A 56 -40.26 -16.81 27.89
N GLN A 57 -40.92 -17.85 28.44
CA GLN A 57 -42.38 -17.88 28.61
C GLN A 57 -42.89 -17.09 29.83
N GLN A 58 -42.03 -16.80 30.82
CA GLN A 58 -42.41 -16.03 32.02
C GLN A 58 -42.28 -14.51 31.85
N GLY A 59 -41.56 -14.03 30.81
CA GLY A 59 -41.37 -12.60 30.55
C GLY A 59 -42.62 -11.86 30.03
N ASP A 60 -43.66 -12.58 29.57
CA ASP A 60 -44.79 -11.99 28.85
C ASP A 60 -46.01 -11.68 29.75
N GLN A 61 -45.91 -11.84 31.08
CA GLN A 61 -47.05 -11.69 32.00
C GLN A 61 -46.94 -10.58 33.07
N ASN A 62 -45.94 -9.68 33.01
CA ASN A 62 -45.78 -8.67 34.07
C ASN A 62 -45.60 -7.23 33.53
N GLN A 63 -46.67 -6.63 33.00
CA GLN A 63 -46.70 -5.22 32.55
C GLN A 63 -47.07 -4.22 33.68
N GLY A 64 -46.50 -4.39 34.89
CA GLY A 64 -47.01 -3.70 36.09
C GLY A 64 -46.14 -2.66 36.79
N THR A 65 -44.80 -2.62 36.61
CA THR A 65 -43.94 -1.87 37.56
C THR A 65 -43.01 -0.81 36.96
N GLY A 66 -42.99 -0.60 35.64
CA GLY A 66 -42.12 0.40 35.00
C GLY A 66 -40.61 0.13 35.14
N GLU A 67 -40.20 -0.96 35.79
CA GLU A 67 -38.82 -1.44 35.80
C GLU A 67 -38.58 -2.38 34.62
N GLU A 68 -37.54 -2.09 33.84
CA GLU A 68 -37.12 -2.90 32.71
C GLU A 68 -36.71 -4.31 33.14
N HIS A 69 -37.21 -5.32 32.41
CA HIS A 69 -36.99 -6.73 32.74
C HIS A 69 -35.53 -7.14 32.40
N PRO A 70 -34.86 -8.01 33.18
CA PRO A 70 -33.48 -8.42 32.91
C PRO A 70 -33.24 -8.95 31.48
N HIS A 71 -34.25 -9.60 30.88
CA HIS A 71 -34.14 -10.04 29.48
C HIS A 71 -34.08 -8.88 28.47
N GLN A 72 -34.80 -7.79 28.71
CA GLN A 72 -34.77 -6.59 27.84
C GLN A 72 -33.42 -5.88 27.95
N ILE A 73 -32.88 -5.80 29.17
CA ILE A 73 -31.51 -5.30 29.43
C ILE A 73 -30.48 -6.16 28.67
N TRP A 74 -30.61 -7.49 28.73
CA TRP A 74 -29.72 -8.42 28.02
C TRP A 74 -29.80 -8.24 26.50
N GLN A 75 -31.01 -8.10 25.94
CA GLN A 75 -31.23 -7.87 24.51
C GLN A 75 -30.62 -6.55 24.06
N ARG A 76 -30.85 -5.45 24.79
CA ARG A 76 -30.24 -4.15 24.50
C ARG A 76 -28.72 -4.20 24.50
N LEU A 77 -28.14 -4.85 25.52
CA LEU A 77 -26.69 -4.98 25.64
C LEU A 77 -26.09 -5.81 24.48
N THR A 78 -26.77 -6.88 24.07
CA THR A 78 -26.35 -7.73 22.94
C THR A 78 -26.48 -6.97 21.61
N MET A 79 -27.60 -6.29 21.39
CA MET A 79 -27.83 -5.48 20.19
C MET A 79 -26.87 -4.30 20.09
N ALA A 80 -26.56 -3.63 21.20
CA ALA A 80 -25.59 -2.53 21.23
C ALA A 80 -24.18 -3.02 20.85
N ALA A 81 -23.80 -4.23 21.29
CA ALA A 81 -22.53 -4.85 20.91
C ALA A 81 -22.49 -5.24 19.42
N GLU A 82 -23.58 -5.79 18.87
CA GLU A 82 -23.68 -6.20 17.46
C GLU A 82 -23.78 -5.01 16.49
N HIS A 83 -24.48 -3.93 16.86
CA HIS A 83 -24.79 -2.81 15.96
C HIS A 83 -23.63 -1.83 15.74
N TRP A 84 -22.62 -1.81 16.62
CA TRP A 84 -21.49 -0.87 16.56
C TRP A 84 -20.26 -1.38 15.80
N ALA A 85 -20.38 -2.47 15.04
CA ALA A 85 -19.29 -3.05 14.25
C ALA A 85 -17.99 -3.23 15.07
N LEU A 86 -18.13 -3.72 16.30
CA LEU A 86 -17.05 -4.15 17.18
C LEU A 86 -16.93 -5.69 17.09
N PRO A 87 -16.44 -6.26 15.96
CA PRO A 87 -16.44 -7.71 15.75
C PRO A 87 -15.67 -8.47 16.82
N ASN A 88 -14.71 -7.80 17.48
CA ASN A 88 -13.88 -8.38 18.53
C ASN A 88 -14.43 -8.18 19.96
N ALA A 89 -15.29 -7.18 20.21
CA ALA A 89 -15.96 -6.99 21.50
C ALA A 89 -16.95 -8.12 21.81
N ALA A 90 -17.45 -8.75 20.73
CA ALA A 90 -18.53 -9.72 20.77
C ALA A 90 -18.10 -10.99 21.53
N ASP A 91 -16.94 -11.60 21.28
CA ASP A 91 -16.68 -12.93 21.82
C ASP A 91 -16.57 -12.97 23.36
N HIS A 92 -15.87 -12.02 23.99
CA HIS A 92 -15.74 -11.98 25.45
C HIS A 92 -17.03 -11.51 26.15
N LEU A 93 -17.70 -10.50 25.58
CA LEU A 93 -18.95 -9.98 26.13
C LEU A 93 -20.10 -10.98 25.93
N LEU A 94 -20.18 -11.64 24.77
CA LEU A 94 -21.14 -12.73 24.50
C LEU A 94 -20.84 -13.94 25.36
N HIS A 95 -19.57 -14.28 25.59
CA HIS A 95 -19.21 -15.34 26.55
C HIS A 95 -19.69 -14.99 27.96
N TYR A 96 -19.50 -13.75 28.40
CA TYR A 96 -20.04 -13.27 29.68
C TYR A 96 -21.58 -13.30 29.73
N LEU A 97 -22.23 -12.90 28.62
CA LEU A 97 -23.68 -12.85 28.44
C LEU A 97 -24.34 -14.19 28.18
N SER A 98 -23.54 -15.24 27.93
CA SER A 98 -24.02 -16.62 27.86
C SER A 98 -24.45 -17.14 29.25
N GLY A 99 -23.91 -16.55 30.33
CA GLY A 99 -24.15 -17.00 31.70
C GLY A 99 -23.60 -18.41 32.02
N THR A 100 -22.76 -18.97 31.14
CA THR A 100 -22.26 -20.36 31.26
C THR A 100 -21.19 -20.52 32.34
N ALA A 101 -20.44 -19.45 32.64
CA ALA A 101 -19.24 -19.48 33.50
C ALA A 101 -18.11 -20.40 32.99
N ALA A 102 -18.14 -20.80 31.71
CA ALA A 102 -17.09 -21.63 31.13
C ALA A 102 -15.74 -20.89 31.14
N PRO A 103 -14.61 -21.56 31.41
CA PRO A 103 -13.29 -20.93 31.32
C PRO A 103 -13.03 -20.36 29.93
N LEU A 104 -12.38 -19.19 29.87
CA LEU A 104 -11.95 -18.56 28.63
C LEU A 104 -10.44 -18.73 28.45
N ALA A 105 -10.04 -19.21 27.28
CA ALA A 105 -8.65 -19.24 26.84
C ALA A 105 -8.34 -17.95 26.08
N VAL A 106 -7.32 -17.21 26.50
CA VAL A 106 -6.90 -15.93 25.92
C VAL A 106 -5.69 -16.17 25.03
N ASP A 107 -5.73 -15.63 23.80
CA ASP A 107 -4.56 -15.54 22.93
C ASP A 107 -3.65 -14.41 23.45
N VAL A 108 -2.57 -14.79 24.12
CA VAL A 108 -1.65 -13.82 24.76
C VAL A 108 -0.74 -13.13 23.75
N ASP A 109 -0.44 -13.77 22.61
CA ASP A 109 0.37 -13.12 21.56
C ASP A 109 -0.42 -11.99 20.89
N GLU A 110 -1.70 -12.23 20.65
CA GLU A 110 -2.62 -11.19 20.19
C GLU A 110 -2.79 -10.07 21.22
N LEU A 111 -2.95 -10.42 22.51
CA LEU A 111 -3.01 -9.44 23.60
C LEU A 111 -1.75 -8.54 23.64
N LEU A 112 -0.55 -9.12 23.51
CA LEU A 112 0.71 -8.39 23.53
C LEU A 112 0.85 -7.47 22.30
N ARG A 113 0.40 -7.92 21.13
CA ARG A 113 0.37 -7.09 19.91
C ARG A 113 -0.57 -5.88 20.06
N ASP A 114 -1.71 -6.08 20.70
CA ASP A 114 -2.74 -5.05 20.85
C ASP A 114 -2.51 -4.14 22.08
N SER A 115 -1.60 -4.53 23.00
CA SER A 115 -1.22 -3.75 24.18
C SER A 115 0.28 -3.48 24.22
N PRO A 116 0.76 -2.41 23.54
CA PRO A 116 2.17 -2.06 23.50
C PRO A 116 2.78 -1.83 24.89
N GLU A 117 2.01 -1.29 25.84
CA GLU A 117 2.46 -1.09 27.22
C GLU A 117 2.71 -2.41 27.95
N LEU A 118 1.77 -3.37 27.88
CA LEU A 118 1.96 -4.70 28.47
C LEU A 118 3.11 -5.45 27.79
N ASN A 119 3.25 -5.28 26.47
CA ASN A 119 4.35 -5.85 25.71
C ASN A 119 5.71 -5.30 26.15
N ALA A 120 5.81 -3.98 26.35
CA ALA A 120 7.02 -3.35 26.85
C ALA A 120 7.38 -3.85 28.27
N VAL A 121 6.38 -4.02 29.14
CA VAL A 121 6.60 -4.59 30.49
C VAL A 121 7.07 -6.04 30.40
N PHE A 122 6.48 -6.87 29.54
CA PHE A 122 6.91 -8.25 29.32
C PHE A 122 8.37 -8.33 28.84
N GLU A 123 8.73 -7.53 27.85
CA GLU A 123 10.10 -7.49 27.32
C GLU A 123 11.11 -7.02 28.39
N ALA A 124 10.78 -5.97 29.14
CA ALA A 124 11.65 -5.45 30.20
C ALA A 124 11.88 -6.49 31.32
N GLU A 125 10.83 -7.19 31.75
CA GLU A 125 10.95 -8.25 32.76
C GLU A 125 11.68 -9.49 32.22
N LEU A 126 11.46 -9.87 30.96
CA LEU A 126 12.20 -10.96 30.32
C LEU A 126 13.70 -10.62 30.23
N GLU A 127 14.05 -9.37 29.94
CA GLU A 127 15.43 -8.86 29.99
C GLU A 127 16.02 -8.97 31.41
N LEU A 128 15.27 -8.56 32.44
CA LEU A 128 15.69 -8.68 33.85
C LEU A 128 15.90 -10.14 34.27
N LEU A 129 15.03 -11.06 33.84
CA LEU A 129 15.24 -12.49 34.08
C LEU A 129 16.47 -13.00 33.33
N GLY A 130 16.71 -12.54 32.09
CA GLY A 130 17.95 -12.76 31.36
C GLY A 130 19.18 -12.33 32.16
N HIS A 131 19.13 -11.19 32.85
CA HIS A 131 20.22 -10.74 33.72
C HIS A 131 20.49 -11.69 34.89
N GLN A 132 19.43 -12.18 35.53
CA GLN A 132 19.53 -13.14 36.62
C GLN A 132 20.14 -14.46 36.15
N ILE A 133 19.72 -14.93 34.97
CA ILE A 133 20.27 -16.11 34.28
C ILE A 133 21.78 -15.93 34.01
N SER A 134 22.18 -14.80 33.43
CA SER A 134 23.59 -14.49 33.14
C SER A 134 24.46 -14.46 34.39
N LYS A 135 24.00 -13.77 35.45
CA LYS A 135 24.74 -13.65 36.72
C LYS A 135 24.96 -15.02 37.37
N ARG A 136 23.91 -15.83 37.44
CA ARG A 136 23.97 -17.16 38.06
C ARG A 136 24.78 -18.16 37.23
N GLY A 137 24.71 -18.05 35.90
CA GLY A 137 25.55 -18.82 34.98
C GLY A 137 27.05 -18.53 35.14
N ALA A 138 27.44 -17.33 35.57
CA ALA A 138 28.84 -16.98 35.84
C ALA A 138 29.36 -17.60 37.16
N ASP A 139 28.48 -17.87 38.12
CA ASP A 139 28.82 -18.47 39.41
C ASP A 139 28.97 -20.01 39.36
N GLY A 140 28.70 -20.63 38.20
CA GLY A 140 28.92 -22.05 37.96
C GLY A 140 27.85 -23.01 38.51
N SER A 141 26.70 -22.51 38.96
CA SER A 141 25.54 -23.34 39.36
C SER A 141 24.74 -23.86 38.16
N ASP A 142 24.03 -24.98 38.35
CA ASP A 142 23.30 -25.75 37.31
C ASP A 142 22.56 -24.89 36.26
N GLN A 143 22.71 -25.27 34.99
CA GLN A 143 22.20 -24.55 33.81
C GLN A 143 20.70 -24.74 33.56
N ASP A 144 19.98 -25.53 34.35
CA ASP A 144 18.57 -25.88 34.11
C ASP A 144 17.58 -25.10 35.01
N ASP A 145 18.05 -24.05 35.69
CA ASP A 145 17.18 -23.25 36.56
C ASP A 145 16.18 -22.44 35.73
N VAL A 146 14.89 -22.61 36.04
CA VAL A 146 13.79 -21.80 35.53
C VAL A 146 13.62 -20.57 36.42
N PHE A 147 13.59 -19.39 35.81
CA PHE A 147 13.44 -18.11 36.48
C PHE A 147 12.04 -17.57 36.25
N THR A 148 11.46 -16.90 37.25
CA THR A 148 10.09 -16.39 37.15
C THR A 148 9.98 -14.98 37.72
N ALA A 149 9.23 -14.13 37.02
CA ALA A 149 8.80 -12.82 37.50
C ALA A 149 7.26 -12.76 37.56
N SER A 150 6.72 -12.13 38.60
CA SER A 150 5.28 -11.91 38.73
C SER A 150 4.90 -10.55 38.19
N LEU A 151 3.89 -10.50 37.34
CA LEU A 151 3.20 -9.27 36.95
C LEU A 151 1.97 -9.12 37.84
N ASP A 152 2.16 -8.47 38.98
CA ASP A 152 1.10 -8.24 39.95
C ASP A 152 0.12 -7.18 39.41
N GLN A 153 -1.12 -7.61 39.16
CA GLN A 153 -2.26 -6.76 38.78
C GLN A 153 -2.09 -5.98 37.47
N ALA A 154 -1.79 -6.69 36.37
CA ALA A 154 -2.00 -6.13 35.03
C ALA A 154 -3.51 -5.91 34.78
N ALA A 155 -3.86 -4.84 34.09
CA ALA A 155 -5.24 -4.55 33.75
C ALA A 155 -5.37 -4.12 32.30
N CYS A 156 -6.22 -4.81 31.55
CA CYS A 156 -6.63 -4.38 30.21
C CYS A 156 -8.10 -3.96 30.29
N ASN A 157 -8.37 -2.69 30.02
CA ASN A 157 -9.70 -2.09 30.12
C ASN A 157 -10.11 -1.45 28.78
N ALA A 158 -11.36 -0.99 28.72
CA ALA A 158 -11.94 -0.35 27.55
C ALA A 158 -11.21 0.90 27.03
N ALA A 159 -10.39 1.56 27.86
CA ALA A 159 -9.58 2.70 27.44
C ALA A 159 -8.30 2.28 26.70
N ILE A 160 -7.81 1.06 26.96
CA ILE A 160 -6.60 0.48 26.35
C ILE A 160 -6.94 -0.34 25.10
N SER A 161 -8.10 -1.01 25.09
CA SER A 161 -8.65 -1.73 23.93
C SER A 161 -9.94 -1.03 23.49
N ALA A 162 -9.81 -0.10 22.53
CA ALA A 162 -10.91 0.73 22.03
C ALA A 162 -12.04 -0.10 21.35
N ASP A 163 -11.72 -1.31 20.89
CA ASP A 163 -12.68 -2.28 20.36
C ASP A 163 -13.14 -3.33 21.39
N TRP A 164 -12.71 -3.20 22.65
CA TRP A 164 -13.08 -4.02 23.80
C TRP A 164 -12.71 -5.49 23.72
N ARG A 165 -11.93 -5.87 22.69
CA ARG A 165 -11.43 -7.22 22.51
C ARG A 165 -10.72 -7.73 23.75
N HIS A 166 -9.90 -6.90 24.39
CA HIS A 166 -9.06 -7.31 25.52
C HIS A 166 -9.47 -6.62 26.82
N ALA A 167 -10.74 -6.23 26.99
CA ALA A 167 -11.25 -5.64 28.22
C ALA A 167 -11.39 -6.69 29.36
N LEU A 168 -10.33 -7.43 29.64
CA LEU A 168 -10.25 -8.57 30.57
C LEU A 168 -10.33 -8.15 32.05
N GLY A 169 -10.26 -6.84 32.33
CA GLY A 169 -10.13 -6.34 33.70
C GLY A 169 -8.75 -6.69 34.27
N SER A 170 -8.69 -6.87 35.59
CA SER A 170 -7.45 -7.21 36.27
C SER A 170 -7.14 -8.72 36.19
N PHE A 171 -5.90 -9.05 35.87
CA PHE A 171 -5.37 -10.41 35.89
C PHE A 171 -3.96 -10.43 36.47
N SER A 172 -3.50 -11.62 36.86
CA SER A 172 -2.12 -11.86 37.27
C SER A 172 -1.35 -12.45 36.09
N GLY A 173 -0.17 -11.93 35.80
CA GLY A 173 0.78 -12.54 34.86
C GLY A 173 1.94 -13.21 35.60
N GLN A 174 2.51 -14.25 35.01
CA GLN A 174 3.76 -14.85 35.41
C GLN A 174 4.62 -15.02 34.16
N ILE A 175 5.79 -14.38 34.16
CA ILE A 175 6.79 -14.56 33.13
C ILE A 175 7.72 -15.67 33.59
N THR A 176 7.97 -16.63 32.72
CA THR A 176 8.90 -17.74 32.98
C THR A 176 9.99 -17.70 31.93
N ALA A 177 11.25 -17.79 32.33
CA ALA A 177 12.40 -17.77 31.44
C ALA A 177 13.44 -18.84 31.81
N GLU A 178 14.08 -19.41 30.80
CA GLU A 178 15.14 -20.41 30.95
C GLU A 178 16.28 -20.14 29.96
N PRO A 179 17.54 -20.48 30.31
CA PRO A 179 18.65 -20.38 29.39
C PRO A 179 18.53 -21.42 28.27
N ILE A 180 18.75 -21.00 27.03
CA ILE A 180 18.94 -21.89 25.89
C ILE A 180 20.25 -21.57 25.18
N THR A 181 20.80 -22.57 24.49
CA THR A 181 21.97 -22.39 23.63
C THR A 181 21.51 -22.58 22.19
N GLN A 182 21.64 -21.52 21.38
CA GLN A 182 21.32 -21.56 19.97
C GLN A 182 22.62 -21.69 19.17
N PRO A 183 22.78 -22.74 18.34
CA PRO A 183 23.92 -22.84 17.45
C PRO A 183 23.81 -21.80 16.32
N ASP A 184 24.80 -20.91 16.20
CA ASP A 184 24.90 -20.02 15.03
C ASP A 184 25.63 -20.70 13.86
N ALA A 185 25.35 -20.19 12.66
CA ALA A 185 25.94 -20.66 11.40
C ALA A 185 27.48 -20.62 11.40
N ASP A 186 28.08 -19.75 12.23
CA ASP A 186 29.52 -19.50 12.30
C ASP A 186 30.23 -20.28 13.44
N ALA A 187 29.62 -21.34 13.96
CA ALA A 187 30.17 -22.21 15.01
C ALA A 187 30.41 -21.56 16.38
N GLN A 188 30.01 -20.29 16.58
CA GLN A 188 29.77 -19.74 17.91
C GLN A 188 28.37 -20.12 18.37
N SER A 189 28.21 -20.41 19.66
CA SER A 189 26.89 -20.70 20.23
C SER A 189 26.43 -19.49 21.01
N SER A 190 25.33 -18.88 20.59
CA SER A 190 24.70 -17.77 21.31
C SER A 190 23.92 -18.32 22.51
N ARG A 191 24.14 -17.73 23.69
CA ARG A 191 23.34 -18.00 24.88
C ARG A 191 22.17 -17.03 24.90
N LEU A 192 20.95 -17.56 24.97
CA LEU A 192 19.72 -16.76 25.00
C LEU A 192 18.91 -17.13 26.25
N ALA A 193 18.05 -16.23 26.70
CA ALA A 193 16.95 -16.55 27.59
C ALA A 193 15.70 -16.74 26.74
N ARG A 194 15.08 -17.91 26.84
CA ARG A 194 13.77 -18.20 26.25
C ARG A 194 12.71 -18.02 27.31
N GLY A 195 11.73 -17.17 27.09
CA GLY A 195 10.65 -16.98 28.05
C GLY A 195 9.29 -16.68 27.44
N HIS A 196 8.25 -16.89 28.23
CA HIS A 196 6.86 -16.67 27.84
C HIS A 196 6.07 -16.05 29.00
N LEU A 197 4.97 -15.38 28.66
CA LEU A 197 4.03 -14.81 29.60
C LEU A 197 2.82 -15.74 29.76
N SER A 198 2.55 -16.20 30.97
CA SER A 198 1.31 -16.87 31.34
C SER A 198 0.41 -15.95 32.13
N ILE A 199 -0.87 -15.83 31.75
CA ILE A 199 -1.86 -15.03 32.49
C ILE A 199 -2.93 -15.90 33.13
N ARG A 200 -3.44 -15.48 34.29
CA ARG A 200 -4.59 -16.09 34.97
C ARG A 200 -5.41 -15.00 35.66
N GLY A 201 -6.73 -15.16 35.68
CA GLY A 201 -7.62 -14.20 36.31
C GLY A 201 -9.05 -14.68 36.43
N HIS A 202 -9.92 -13.81 36.93
CA HIS A 202 -11.37 -14.01 36.92
C HIS A 202 -12.04 -12.76 36.36
N TYR A 203 -12.81 -12.94 35.30
CA TYR A 203 -13.61 -11.85 34.76
C TYR A 203 -14.91 -11.73 35.55
N HIS A 204 -15.11 -10.59 36.20
CA HIS A 204 -16.30 -10.31 37.01
C HIS A 204 -17.30 -9.37 36.32
N GLY A 205 -17.04 -8.98 35.07
CA GLY A 205 -17.76 -7.90 34.41
C GLY A 205 -17.36 -6.53 34.91
N PRO A 206 -17.90 -5.47 34.30
CA PRO A 206 -17.65 -4.10 34.71
C PRO A 206 -18.29 -3.78 36.06
N ASN A 207 -17.57 -3.03 36.90
CA ASN A 207 -18.04 -2.50 38.18
C ASN A 207 -18.48 -1.03 38.09
N THR A 208 -18.34 -0.43 36.91
CA THR A 208 -18.71 0.96 36.58
C THR A 208 -19.72 0.96 35.44
N PRO A 209 -20.44 2.07 35.21
CA PRO A 209 -21.26 2.22 34.02
C PRO A 209 -20.45 1.93 32.74
N LEU A 210 -21.10 1.22 31.82
CA LEU A 210 -20.53 0.69 30.60
C LEU A 210 -21.13 1.45 29.42
N LEU A 211 -20.32 2.20 28.67
CA LEU A 211 -20.77 2.84 27.44
C LEU A 211 -20.45 1.93 26.25
N ILE A 212 -21.49 1.45 25.55
CA ILE A 212 -21.35 0.71 24.29
C ILE A 212 -22.05 1.54 23.22
N GLY A 213 -21.27 2.19 22.38
CA GLY A 213 -21.81 3.16 21.43
C GLY A 213 -22.40 4.38 22.15
N ASP A 214 -23.66 4.70 21.85
CA ASP A 214 -24.42 5.76 22.51
C ASP A 214 -25.25 5.26 23.71
N GLU A 215 -25.22 3.95 24.02
CA GLU A 215 -25.96 3.37 25.15
C GLU A 215 -25.09 3.18 26.39
N THR A 216 -25.57 3.67 27.53
CA THR A 216 -24.93 3.46 28.84
C THR A 216 -25.68 2.40 29.64
N PHE A 217 -24.96 1.37 30.07
CA PHE A 217 -25.45 0.29 30.94
C PHE A 217 -24.87 0.45 32.34
N THR A 218 -25.72 0.57 33.34
CA THR A 218 -25.37 0.86 34.73
C THR A 218 -24.95 -0.40 35.50
N ALA A 219 -24.20 -0.19 36.59
CA ALA A 219 -23.85 -1.29 37.51
C ALA A 219 -25.11 -1.98 38.09
N GLN A 220 -26.22 -1.25 38.24
CA GLN A 220 -27.49 -1.83 38.72
C GLN A 220 -28.12 -2.77 37.69
N GLU A 221 -28.05 -2.44 36.40
CA GLU A 221 -28.49 -3.32 35.31
C GLU A 221 -27.65 -4.61 35.25
N PHE A 222 -26.32 -4.52 35.42
CA PHE A 222 -25.48 -5.71 35.55
C PHE A 222 -25.81 -6.54 36.81
N ALA A 223 -26.13 -5.89 37.93
CA ALA A 223 -26.56 -6.59 39.14
C ALA A 223 -27.88 -7.36 38.90
N LYS A 224 -28.83 -6.76 38.16
CA LYS A 224 -30.10 -7.40 37.76
C LYS A 224 -29.86 -8.59 36.84
N LEU A 225 -29.01 -8.44 35.82
CA LEU A 225 -28.62 -9.54 34.92
C LEU A 225 -27.98 -10.70 35.68
N ARG A 226 -27.10 -10.40 36.65
CA ARG A 226 -26.41 -11.41 37.47
C ARG A 226 -27.38 -12.14 38.39
N ALA A 227 -28.27 -11.41 39.07
CA ALA A 227 -29.29 -11.99 39.93
C ALA A 227 -30.26 -12.90 39.15
N ALA A 228 -30.55 -12.55 37.90
CA ALA A 228 -31.36 -13.35 36.99
C ALA A 228 -30.58 -14.47 36.27
N GLY A 229 -29.27 -14.57 36.50
CA GLY A 229 -28.40 -15.61 35.94
C GLY A 229 -28.11 -15.47 34.44
N TYR A 230 -28.32 -14.30 33.85
CA TYR A 230 -27.95 -13.99 32.46
C TYR A 230 -26.46 -13.71 32.28
N ILE A 231 -25.76 -13.38 33.37
CA ILE A 231 -24.29 -13.20 33.37
C ILE A 231 -23.68 -13.92 34.56
N LYS A 232 -22.51 -14.53 34.35
CA LYS A 232 -21.71 -15.15 35.41
C LYS A 232 -20.24 -14.85 35.21
N ALA A 233 -19.54 -14.64 36.33
CA ALA A 233 -18.08 -14.54 36.31
C ALA A 233 -17.47 -15.86 35.83
N PHE A 234 -16.35 -15.77 35.12
CA PHE A 234 -15.63 -16.94 34.60
C PHE A 234 -14.11 -16.79 34.78
N PRO A 235 -13.38 -17.91 34.91
CA PRO A 235 -11.93 -17.88 34.96
C PRO A 235 -11.35 -17.63 33.55
N LEU A 236 -10.25 -16.89 33.48
CA LEU A 236 -9.47 -16.68 32.26
C LEU A 236 -8.04 -17.19 32.44
N HIS A 237 -7.45 -17.69 31.34
CA HIS A 237 -6.08 -18.18 31.29
C HIS A 237 -5.51 -18.10 29.88
N GLY A 238 -4.20 -17.98 29.74
CA GLY A 238 -3.51 -18.00 28.45
C GLY A 238 -2.00 -18.02 28.64
N THR A 239 -1.26 -18.42 27.60
CA THR A 239 0.21 -18.39 27.57
C THR A 239 0.66 -17.90 26.19
N SER A 240 1.64 -16.99 26.14
CA SER A 240 2.22 -16.49 24.89
C SER A 240 3.10 -17.55 24.22
N SER A 241 3.42 -17.33 22.96
CA SER A 241 4.59 -17.95 22.34
C SER A 241 5.88 -17.60 23.10
N ASP A 242 6.90 -18.45 22.95
CA ASP A 242 8.22 -18.21 23.48
C ASP A 242 8.89 -17.04 22.75
N ARG A 243 9.48 -16.11 23.51
CA ARG A 243 10.38 -15.07 23.02
C ARG A 243 11.79 -15.32 23.51
N THR A 244 12.76 -14.87 22.73
CA THR A 244 14.18 -15.00 23.06
C THR A 244 14.81 -13.64 23.24
N THR A 245 15.60 -13.47 24.29
CA THR A 245 16.48 -12.32 24.48
C THR A 245 17.92 -12.78 24.67
N THR A 246 18.89 -11.99 24.23
CA THR A 246 20.31 -12.34 24.28
C THR A 246 20.82 -12.28 25.72
N LEU A 247 21.56 -13.31 26.15
CA LEU A 247 22.23 -13.28 27.45
C LEU A 247 23.53 -12.51 27.35
N HIS A 248 23.51 -11.27 27.86
CA HIS A 248 24.69 -10.42 27.99
C HIS A 248 25.63 -10.91 29.08
N ALA A 249 26.91 -10.61 28.95
CA ALA A 249 27.88 -10.93 30.00
C ALA A 249 27.56 -10.12 31.27
N PRO A 250 27.77 -10.66 32.49
CA PRO A 250 27.44 -9.95 33.73
C PRO A 250 28.05 -8.54 33.84
N ALA A 251 29.25 -8.34 33.28
CA ALA A 251 29.93 -7.04 33.25
C ALA A 251 29.23 -5.99 32.35
N GLU A 252 28.57 -6.43 31.27
CA GLU A 252 27.79 -5.55 30.39
C GLU A 252 26.52 -5.08 31.11
N LEU A 253 25.89 -5.98 31.85
CA LEU A 253 24.66 -5.70 32.60
C LEU A 253 24.90 -4.73 33.77
N ASP A 254 25.99 -4.92 34.50
CA ASP A 254 26.41 -4.00 35.55
C ASP A 254 26.70 -2.60 34.95
N THR A 255 27.18 -2.53 33.72
CA THR A 255 27.43 -1.27 33.01
C THR A 255 26.11 -0.59 32.59
N LEU A 256 25.16 -1.33 32.02
CA LEU A 256 23.84 -0.81 31.64
C LEU A 256 23.02 -0.36 32.87
N ALA A 257 23.07 -1.11 33.97
CA ALA A 257 22.44 -0.72 35.23
C ALA A 257 23.03 0.59 35.79
N GLN A 258 24.35 0.78 35.67
CA GLN A 258 24.99 2.04 36.04
C GLN A 258 24.57 3.21 35.13
N ILE A 259 24.39 2.98 33.83
CA ILE A 259 23.87 4.00 32.91
C ILE A 259 22.46 4.40 33.33
N ARG A 260 21.55 3.44 33.54
CA ARG A 260 20.17 3.69 34.00
C ARG A 260 20.16 4.50 35.30
N ALA A 261 20.95 4.09 36.30
CA ALA A 261 21.01 4.77 37.59
C ALA A 261 21.43 6.24 37.49
N ILE A 262 22.30 6.59 36.53
CA ILE A 262 22.69 8.00 36.29
C ILE A 262 21.56 8.77 35.58
N LEU A 263 20.88 8.15 34.62
CA LEU A 263 19.79 8.80 33.87
C LEU A 263 18.52 9.02 34.72
N ASP A 264 18.31 8.16 35.73
CA ASP A 264 17.25 8.31 36.73
C ASP A 264 17.45 9.52 37.66
N GLU A 265 18.67 10.10 37.69
CA GLU A 265 18.92 11.31 38.47
C GLU A 265 18.21 12.53 37.84
N PHE A 266 17.64 13.38 38.69
CA PHE A 266 16.92 14.58 38.23
C PHE A 266 17.80 15.52 37.40
N TRP A 267 19.10 15.52 37.66
CA TRP A 267 20.10 16.33 36.98
C TRP A 267 21.34 15.48 36.70
N VAL A 268 21.81 15.49 35.46
CA VAL A 268 23.10 14.90 35.05
C VAL A 268 24.11 16.04 35.00
N ASP A 269 25.11 16.03 35.88
CA ASP A 269 26.16 17.05 35.87
C ASP A 269 27.29 16.71 34.88
N ASP A 270 28.22 17.66 34.66
CA ASP A 270 29.36 17.46 33.76
C ASP A 270 30.16 16.17 34.08
N PHE A 271 30.29 15.79 35.37
CA PHE A 271 31.00 14.57 35.75
C PHE A 271 30.24 13.32 35.35
N ASP A 272 28.92 13.32 35.52
CA ASP A 272 28.05 12.22 35.12
C ASP A 272 27.94 12.08 33.60
N GLU A 273 27.98 13.18 32.84
CA GLU A 273 28.12 13.14 31.38
C GLU A 273 29.40 12.40 30.94
N PHE A 274 30.54 12.69 31.59
CA PHE A 274 31.80 11.99 31.34
C PHE A 274 31.77 10.54 31.81
N LYS A 275 31.05 10.25 32.90
CA LYS A 275 30.87 8.89 33.40
C LYS A 275 30.02 8.05 32.43
N LEU A 276 28.92 8.60 31.91
CA LEU A 276 28.13 8.00 30.84
C LEU A 276 28.99 7.71 29.61
N LEU A 277 29.81 8.66 29.17
CA LEU A 277 30.76 8.42 28.06
C LEU A 277 31.71 7.24 28.37
N ARG A 278 32.25 7.15 29.58
CA ARG A 278 33.16 6.05 29.97
C ARG A 278 32.46 4.71 30.05
N LEU A 279 31.21 4.67 30.54
CA LEU A 279 30.39 3.46 30.59
C LEU A 279 30.08 2.97 29.18
N TRP A 280 29.61 3.85 28.29
CA TRP A 280 29.42 3.50 26.88
C TRP A 280 30.72 3.09 26.17
N ALA A 281 31.84 3.75 26.47
CA ALA A 281 33.15 3.37 25.93
C ALA A 281 33.63 1.99 26.38
N SER A 282 33.14 1.50 27.53
CA SER A 282 33.55 0.19 28.06
C SER A 282 33.05 -0.99 27.24
N PHE A 283 32.00 -0.81 26.43
CA PHE A 283 31.53 -1.82 25.47
C PHE A 283 32.49 -1.99 24.27
N GLY A 284 33.46 -1.08 24.07
CA GLY A 284 34.46 -1.23 23.02
C GLY A 284 33.84 -1.28 21.62
N ASP A 285 34.17 -2.31 20.84
CA ASP A 285 33.71 -2.46 19.46
C ASP A 285 32.22 -2.87 19.35
N SER A 286 31.65 -3.48 20.40
CA SER A 286 30.22 -3.88 20.42
C SER A 286 29.27 -2.73 20.80
N VAL A 287 29.79 -1.52 21.02
CA VAL A 287 28.98 -0.38 21.50
C VAL A 287 27.77 -0.07 20.61
N PHE A 288 27.87 -0.28 19.29
CA PHE A 288 26.73 -0.08 18.38
C PHE A 288 25.68 -1.19 18.46
N GLU A 289 26.09 -2.43 18.72
CA GLU A 289 25.16 -3.56 18.95
C GLU A 289 24.39 -3.33 20.25
N VAL A 290 25.10 -2.93 21.32
CA VAL A 290 24.50 -2.59 22.61
C VAL A 290 23.61 -1.35 22.50
N ALA A 291 24.03 -0.32 21.76
CA ALA A 291 23.20 0.86 21.53
C ALA A 291 21.93 0.53 20.71
N ALA A 292 22.02 -0.37 19.73
CA ALA A 292 20.87 -0.84 18.96
C ALA A 292 19.90 -1.69 19.80
N ALA A 293 20.41 -2.45 20.77
CA ALA A 293 19.61 -3.18 21.74
C ALA A 293 18.97 -2.26 22.80
N HIS A 294 19.57 -1.10 23.07
CA HIS A 294 19.10 -0.13 24.07
C HIS A 294 19.04 1.32 23.51
N PRO A 295 18.23 1.57 22.46
CA PRO A 295 18.23 2.84 21.75
C PRO A 295 17.79 4.02 22.62
N ASP A 296 16.90 3.78 23.59
CA ASP A 296 16.41 4.81 24.51
C ASP A 296 17.49 5.29 25.48
N LEU A 297 18.25 4.36 26.08
CA LEU A 297 19.36 4.71 26.97
C LEU A 297 20.46 5.47 26.23
N TRP A 298 20.74 5.07 24.99
CA TRP A 298 21.71 5.76 24.14
C TRP A 298 21.27 7.19 23.84
N LYS A 299 20.02 7.34 23.38
CA LYS A 299 19.44 8.65 23.03
C LYS A 299 19.36 9.56 24.25
N GLU A 300 18.82 9.08 25.38
CA GLU A 300 18.72 9.86 26.61
C GLU A 300 20.10 10.24 27.13
N SER A 301 21.09 9.33 27.10
CA SER A 301 22.48 9.68 27.45
C SER A 301 22.99 10.87 26.64
N ASN A 302 22.77 10.88 25.32
CA ASN A 302 23.19 11.97 24.46
C ASN A 302 22.39 13.27 24.70
N GLU A 303 21.06 13.18 24.89
CA GLU A 303 20.19 14.32 25.19
C GLU A 303 20.51 14.97 26.54
N ARG A 304 20.96 14.17 27.52
CA ARG A 304 21.44 14.61 28.84
C ARG A 304 22.90 15.09 28.82
N GLY A 305 23.48 15.30 27.64
CA GLY A 305 24.78 15.94 27.47
C GLY A 305 25.98 15.00 27.34
N ALA A 306 25.82 13.68 27.49
CA ALA A 306 26.93 12.74 27.32
C ALA A 306 27.51 12.87 25.90
N PRO A 307 28.82 13.16 25.75
CA PRO A 307 29.39 13.45 24.44
C PRO A 307 29.70 12.17 23.65
N LEU A 308 28.69 11.34 23.37
CA LEU A 308 28.80 10.03 22.71
C LEU A 308 29.46 10.11 21.34
N GLY A 309 29.35 11.27 20.68
CA GLY A 309 30.10 11.62 19.47
C GLY A 309 31.63 11.51 19.58
N LYS A 310 32.19 11.44 20.81
CA LYS A 310 33.62 11.30 21.08
C LYS A 310 34.06 9.84 21.30
N LEU A 311 33.15 8.88 21.25
CA LEU A 311 33.49 7.46 21.37
C LEU A 311 34.38 7.01 20.20
N PRO A 312 35.43 6.21 20.42
CA PRO A 312 36.31 5.75 19.35
C PRO A 312 35.57 5.05 18.20
N ALA A 313 34.60 4.19 18.51
CA ALA A 313 33.78 3.50 17.51
C ALA A 313 32.93 4.48 16.68
N VAL A 314 32.39 5.54 17.31
CA VAL A 314 31.63 6.59 16.64
C VAL A 314 32.52 7.42 15.72
N ILE A 315 33.70 7.84 16.19
CA ILE A 315 34.67 8.57 15.36
C ILE A 315 35.10 7.72 14.15
N ALA A 316 35.35 6.43 14.37
CA ALA A 316 35.71 5.50 13.31
C ALA A 316 34.57 5.31 12.29
N ALA A 317 33.32 5.19 12.76
CA ALA A 317 32.14 5.14 11.89
C ALA A 317 31.98 6.43 11.10
N GLN A 318 32.10 7.60 11.73
CA GLN A 318 32.05 8.89 11.03
C GLN A 318 33.12 8.96 9.93
N ALA A 319 34.36 8.59 10.22
CA ALA A 319 35.42 8.57 9.21
C ALA A 319 35.10 7.61 8.04
N ARG A 320 34.56 6.42 8.32
CA ARG A 320 34.09 5.48 7.29
C ARG A 320 32.95 6.05 6.45
N PHE A 321 31.96 6.69 7.09
CA PHE A 321 30.84 7.30 6.40
C PHE A 321 31.32 8.34 5.38
N ARG A 322 32.23 9.24 5.79
CA ARG A 322 32.82 10.22 4.88
C ARG A 322 33.51 9.57 3.69
N ALA A 323 34.32 8.53 3.94
CA ALA A 323 35.01 7.80 2.89
C ALA A 323 34.05 7.09 1.93
N ASP A 324 32.99 6.47 2.45
CA ASP A 324 31.95 5.81 1.65
C ASP A 324 31.17 6.81 0.80
N VAL A 325 30.79 7.95 1.37
CA VAL A 325 30.09 9.03 0.65
C VAL A 325 30.95 9.57 -0.49
N GLN A 326 32.23 9.85 -0.23
CA GLN A 326 33.16 10.32 -1.25
C GLN A 326 33.41 9.28 -2.35
N THR A 327 33.52 8.00 -1.98
CA THR A 327 33.71 6.91 -2.94
C THR A 327 32.48 6.79 -3.83
N ARG A 328 31.28 6.74 -3.24
CA ARG A 328 30.01 6.68 -3.97
C ARG A 328 29.81 7.89 -4.89
N ALA A 329 30.18 9.08 -4.44
CA ALA A 329 30.11 10.29 -5.27
C ALA A 329 31.02 10.21 -6.49
N ARG A 330 32.26 9.71 -6.34
CA ARG A 330 33.19 9.54 -7.47
C ARG A 330 32.74 8.45 -8.44
N GLU A 331 32.14 7.37 -7.94
CA GLU A 331 31.52 6.34 -8.77
C GLU A 331 30.37 6.91 -9.61
N ILE A 332 29.43 7.64 -8.98
CA ILE A 332 28.33 8.30 -9.68
C ILE A 332 28.85 9.24 -10.77
N LEU A 333 29.85 10.08 -10.47
CA LEU A 333 30.42 10.97 -11.49
C LEU A 333 31.09 10.23 -12.66
N ARG A 334 31.73 9.08 -12.39
CA ARG A 334 32.31 8.24 -13.45
C ARG A 334 31.22 7.62 -14.31
N ASP A 335 30.16 7.11 -13.70
CA ASP A 335 29.02 6.53 -14.42
C ASP A 335 28.32 7.59 -15.28
N ASN A 336 28.18 8.81 -14.76
CA ASN A 336 27.65 9.95 -15.49
C ASN A 336 28.54 10.35 -16.66
N GLU A 337 29.86 10.41 -16.47
CA GLU A 337 30.81 10.67 -17.56
C GLU A 337 30.66 9.63 -18.67
N ALA A 338 30.57 8.34 -18.32
CA ALA A 338 30.36 7.27 -19.28
C ALA A 338 29.02 7.41 -20.04
N ALA A 339 27.95 7.77 -19.34
CA ALA A 339 26.63 8.00 -19.95
C ALA A 339 26.63 9.20 -20.91
N VAL A 340 27.26 10.31 -20.54
CA VAL A 340 27.42 11.50 -21.39
C VAL A 340 28.20 11.17 -22.65
N LEU A 341 29.32 10.44 -22.52
CA LEU A 341 30.12 10.03 -23.68
C LEU A 341 29.35 9.08 -24.60
N ALA A 342 28.56 8.16 -24.02
CA ALA A 342 27.71 7.26 -24.80
C ALA A 342 26.60 8.00 -25.56
N GLU A 343 25.96 9.02 -24.95
CA GLU A 343 24.96 9.85 -25.64
C GLU A 343 25.61 10.74 -26.71
N MET A 344 26.80 11.30 -26.43
CA MET A 344 27.55 12.07 -27.42
C MET A 344 27.79 11.25 -28.68
N GLU A 345 28.27 10.03 -28.50
CA GLU A 345 28.52 9.07 -29.57
C GLU A 345 27.22 8.72 -30.32
N ALA A 346 26.14 8.41 -29.59
CA ALA A 346 24.84 8.07 -30.17
C ALA A 346 24.21 9.21 -30.98
N LEU A 347 24.52 10.46 -30.66
CA LEU A 347 24.05 11.64 -31.38
C LEU A 347 25.02 12.11 -32.48
N GLY A 348 26.18 11.44 -32.65
CA GLY A 348 27.18 11.87 -33.62
C GLY A 348 27.82 13.22 -33.23
N THR A 349 28.16 13.38 -31.96
CA THR A 349 28.81 14.56 -31.39
C THR A 349 30.12 14.16 -30.71
N ASN A 350 30.99 15.12 -30.40
CA ASN A 350 32.28 14.85 -29.73
C ASN A 350 32.45 15.64 -28.42
N GLU A 351 33.51 15.30 -27.67
CA GLU A 351 33.81 15.93 -26.37
C GLU A 351 34.00 17.45 -26.43
N ALA A 352 34.28 18.01 -27.61
CA ALA A 352 34.38 19.46 -27.80
C ALA A 352 33.02 20.15 -27.93
N GLY A 353 31.91 19.40 -27.76
CA GLY A 353 30.54 19.89 -27.92
C GLY A 353 30.20 20.23 -29.38
N ARG A 354 30.81 19.54 -30.35
CA ARG A 354 30.59 19.77 -31.78
C ARG A 354 29.89 18.59 -32.42
N VAL A 355 29.03 18.89 -33.39
CA VAL A 355 28.42 17.89 -34.28
C VAL A 355 29.48 17.32 -35.22
N ALA A 356 29.71 16.01 -35.11
CA ALA A 356 30.67 15.26 -35.93
C ALA A 356 30.14 13.84 -36.28
N PRO A 357 29.03 13.73 -37.05
CA PRO A 357 28.34 12.45 -37.29
C PRO A 357 29.25 11.39 -37.94
N ALA A 358 30.16 11.83 -38.79
CA ALA A 358 31.10 10.97 -39.51
C ALA A 358 32.26 10.43 -38.65
N GLU A 359 32.47 10.99 -37.45
CA GLU A 359 33.51 10.52 -36.51
C GLU A 359 32.98 9.39 -35.60
N SER A 360 31.66 9.23 -35.52
CA SER A 360 31.01 8.20 -34.71
C SER A 360 31.10 6.82 -35.37
N PHE A 361 31.21 5.77 -34.56
CA PHE A 361 31.11 4.38 -35.01
C PHE A 361 29.66 3.90 -35.16
N ILE A 362 28.68 4.68 -34.71
CA ILE A 362 27.25 4.43 -34.91
C ILE A 362 26.85 4.99 -36.29
N SER A 363 26.10 4.23 -37.07
CA SER A 363 25.65 4.67 -38.40
C SER A 363 24.76 5.90 -38.34
N GLU A 364 24.81 6.77 -39.35
CA GLU A 364 23.98 7.98 -39.45
C GLU A 364 22.48 7.71 -39.27
N ASP A 365 21.97 6.58 -39.79
CA ASP A 365 20.55 6.20 -39.64
C ASP A 365 20.16 5.97 -38.16
N MET A 366 21.00 5.25 -37.41
CA MET A 366 20.80 5.04 -35.97
C MET A 366 20.96 6.34 -35.17
N GLN A 367 21.87 7.23 -35.57
CA GLN A 367 22.00 8.55 -34.95
C GLN A 367 20.76 9.42 -35.20
N ALA A 368 20.16 9.32 -36.38
CA ALA A 368 18.93 10.04 -36.72
C ALA A 368 17.74 9.51 -35.91
N GLU A 369 17.64 8.19 -35.71
CA GLU A 369 16.62 7.57 -34.85
C GLU A 369 16.78 8.00 -33.39
N GLN A 370 18.00 7.95 -32.85
CA GLN A 370 18.30 8.40 -31.49
C GLN A 370 17.98 9.89 -31.30
N LEU A 371 18.35 10.72 -32.27
CA LEU A 371 18.03 12.15 -32.23
C LEU A 371 16.52 12.37 -32.20
N ALA A 372 15.75 11.72 -33.08
CA ALA A 372 14.29 11.84 -33.10
C ALA A 372 13.67 11.43 -31.77
N ALA A 373 14.10 10.32 -31.18
CA ALA A 373 13.65 9.89 -29.86
C ALA A 373 13.98 10.94 -28.76
N MET A 374 15.11 11.63 -28.86
CA MET A 374 15.48 12.69 -27.93
C MET A 374 14.64 13.96 -28.11
N GLN A 375 14.30 14.33 -29.36
CA GLN A 375 13.38 15.45 -29.62
C GLN A 375 11.98 15.19 -29.06
N ASP A 376 11.48 13.95 -29.19
CA ASP A 376 10.20 13.53 -28.60
C ASP A 376 10.23 13.64 -27.07
N ARG A 377 11.29 13.17 -26.42
CA ARG A 377 11.47 13.33 -24.96
C ARG A 377 11.57 14.80 -24.54
N ALA A 378 12.33 15.63 -25.26
CA ALA A 378 12.39 17.07 -25.04
C ALA A 378 11.01 17.72 -25.10
N SER A 379 10.18 17.33 -26.07
CA SER A 379 8.81 17.84 -26.22
C SER A 379 7.93 17.52 -25.01
N LEU A 380 8.07 16.31 -24.44
CA LEU A 380 7.39 15.92 -23.21
C LEU A 380 7.89 16.72 -21.99
N VAL A 381 9.20 16.94 -21.87
CA VAL A 381 9.79 17.75 -20.79
C VAL A 381 9.29 19.20 -20.85
N VAL A 382 9.33 19.82 -22.03
CA VAL A 382 8.81 21.19 -22.24
C VAL A 382 7.34 21.28 -21.85
N SER A 383 6.55 20.27 -22.22
CA SER A 383 5.12 20.21 -21.87
C SER A 383 4.90 20.07 -20.36
N ALA A 384 5.69 19.24 -19.69
CA ALA A 384 5.61 19.04 -18.24
C ALA A 384 6.02 20.30 -17.46
N GLN A 385 7.13 20.96 -17.82
CA GLN A 385 7.58 22.21 -17.20
C GLN A 385 6.57 23.33 -17.39
N LYS A 386 5.97 23.42 -18.58
CA LYS A 386 4.88 24.36 -18.84
C LYS A 386 3.69 24.12 -17.92
N ALA A 387 3.29 22.87 -17.73
CA ALA A 387 2.21 22.54 -16.80
C ALA A 387 2.58 22.90 -15.34
N GLN A 388 3.83 22.67 -14.91
CA GLN A 388 4.29 23.10 -13.57
C GLN A 388 4.19 24.61 -13.36
N ARG A 389 4.68 25.41 -14.31
CA ARG A 389 4.56 26.88 -14.27
C ARG A 389 3.11 27.36 -14.23
N GLN A 390 2.21 26.63 -14.89
CA GLN A 390 0.78 26.94 -14.81
C GLN A 390 0.18 26.57 -13.45
N LEU A 391 0.62 25.48 -12.81
CA LEU A 391 0.19 25.13 -11.45
C LEU A 391 0.60 26.21 -10.43
N GLU A 392 1.78 26.80 -10.58
CA GLU A 392 2.26 27.91 -9.73
C GLU A 392 1.36 29.15 -9.80
N SER A 393 0.55 29.30 -10.85
CA SER A 393 -0.42 30.39 -10.97
C SER A 393 -1.76 30.13 -10.28
N ILE A 394 -1.94 28.98 -9.63
CA ILE A 394 -3.20 28.64 -8.95
C ILE A 394 -3.26 29.28 -7.56
N PRO A 395 -4.33 30.02 -7.21
CA PRO A 395 -4.58 30.47 -5.84
C PRO A 395 -4.82 29.29 -4.90
N VAL A 396 -4.05 29.19 -3.80
CA VAL A 396 -4.16 28.07 -2.84
C VAL A 396 -4.43 28.48 -1.40
N GLY A 397 -4.45 29.78 -1.11
CA GLY A 397 -4.77 30.31 0.22
C GLY A 397 -4.34 31.76 0.34
N TYR A 398 -3.91 32.16 1.53
CA TYR A 398 -3.42 33.51 1.79
C TYR A 398 -2.06 33.49 2.48
N ARG A 399 -1.26 34.52 2.23
CA ARG A 399 -0.06 34.85 3.01
C ARG A 399 -0.28 36.17 3.73
N LEU A 400 0.28 36.31 4.92
CA LEU A 400 0.21 37.56 5.68
C LEU A 400 1.35 38.46 5.24
N LEU A 401 1.01 39.65 4.76
CA LEU A 401 2.01 40.71 4.64
C LEU A 401 2.34 41.25 6.03
N PRO A 402 3.62 41.55 6.32
CA PRO A 402 3.99 42.18 7.58
C PRO A 402 3.16 43.46 7.79
N PRO A 403 2.78 43.79 9.02
CA PRO A 403 2.03 45.00 9.29
C PRO A 403 2.76 46.22 8.74
N GLY A 404 2.06 47.00 7.91
CA GLY A 404 2.56 48.32 7.50
C GLY A 404 2.58 49.25 8.72
N ARG A 405 3.28 50.39 8.63
CA ARG A 405 3.41 51.35 9.74
C ARG A 405 2.09 51.84 10.37
N MET A 406 0.94 51.64 9.71
CA MET A 406 -0.39 52.04 10.22
C MET A 406 -1.49 50.96 10.12
N HIS A 407 -1.19 49.75 9.65
CA HIS A 407 -2.21 48.69 9.47
C HIS A 407 -1.68 47.33 9.95
N GLY A 408 -2.56 46.53 10.56
CA GLY A 408 -2.26 45.15 10.94
C GLY A 408 -1.88 44.28 9.74
N PRO A 409 -1.37 43.06 9.98
CA PRO A 409 -1.10 42.11 8.91
C PRO A 409 -2.39 41.90 8.12
N HIS A 410 -2.35 42.12 6.81
CA HIS A 410 -3.48 41.90 5.92
C HIS A 410 -3.18 40.69 5.03
N PRO A 411 -4.15 39.77 4.88
CA PRO A 411 -4.00 38.61 4.03
C PRO A 411 -3.96 39.04 2.55
N VAL A 412 -3.03 38.49 1.79
CA VAL A 412 -3.02 38.58 0.32
C VAL A 412 -3.05 37.18 -0.28
N VAL A 413 -3.69 37.03 -1.43
CA VAL A 413 -3.81 35.73 -2.12
C VAL A 413 -2.41 35.13 -2.31
N ALA A 414 -2.22 33.95 -1.74
CA ALA A 414 -1.04 33.13 -1.95
C ALA A 414 -1.32 32.19 -3.13
N HIS A 415 -0.39 32.20 -4.08
CA HIS A 415 -0.38 31.27 -5.18
C HIS A 415 0.39 30.02 -4.78
N PHE A 416 0.25 28.95 -5.56
CA PHE A 416 0.90 27.68 -5.27
C PHE A 416 2.42 27.82 -5.25
N ASP A 417 3.00 27.53 -4.09
CA ASP A 417 4.43 27.37 -3.90
C ASP A 417 4.69 25.90 -3.54
N PRO A 418 5.40 25.12 -4.37
CA PRO A 418 5.64 23.71 -4.09
C PRO A 418 6.50 23.49 -2.84
N ALA A 419 7.27 24.49 -2.37
CA ALA A 419 8.13 24.35 -1.21
C ALA A 419 7.38 24.57 0.10
N GLN A 420 6.33 25.40 0.11
CA GLN A 420 5.65 25.80 1.34
C GLN A 420 4.13 25.95 1.17
N PRO A 421 3.32 25.41 2.10
CA PRO A 421 1.89 25.68 2.12
C PRO A 421 1.61 27.16 2.44
N PRO A 422 0.43 27.69 2.05
CA PRO A 422 0.03 29.05 2.42
C PRO A 422 -0.09 29.18 3.94
N GLN A 423 0.19 30.38 4.47
CA GLN A 423 0.11 30.65 5.91
C GLN A 423 -1.32 30.58 6.45
N LEU A 424 -2.31 30.89 5.60
CA LEU A 424 -3.72 30.77 5.92
C LEU A 424 -4.43 29.96 4.82
N PRO A 425 -5.34 29.04 5.19
CA PRO A 425 -6.12 28.28 4.22
C PRO A 425 -7.12 29.17 3.47
N PRO A 426 -7.67 28.70 2.33
CA PRO A 426 -8.70 29.43 1.58
C PRO A 426 -9.91 29.87 2.41
N VAL A 427 -10.39 29.00 3.32
CA VAL A 427 -11.47 29.31 4.25
C VAL A 427 -10.87 29.69 5.60
N ASN A 428 -10.90 30.98 5.92
CA ASN A 428 -10.37 31.52 7.18
C ASN A 428 -11.17 32.75 7.64
N ASP A 429 -11.13 33.06 8.94
CA ASP A 429 -11.91 34.16 9.52
C ASP A 429 -11.29 35.56 9.29
N TRP A 430 -10.11 35.63 8.66
CA TRP A 430 -9.39 36.89 8.43
C TRP A 430 -9.86 37.63 7.17
N VAL A 431 -10.44 36.89 6.22
CA VAL A 431 -10.92 37.43 4.95
C VAL A 431 -12.44 37.35 4.90
N PRO A 432 -13.15 38.48 4.69
CA PRO A 432 -14.60 38.48 4.53
C PRO A 432 -15.05 37.53 3.41
N GLU A 433 -16.20 36.87 3.60
CA GLU A 433 -16.71 35.88 2.64
C GLU A 433 -16.87 36.45 1.23
N GLU A 434 -17.27 37.72 1.10
CA GLU A 434 -17.42 38.43 -0.17
C GLU A 434 -16.10 38.57 -0.94
N GLU A 435 -14.97 38.74 -0.25
CA GLU A 435 -13.64 38.79 -0.86
C GLU A 435 -13.16 37.38 -1.22
N ARG A 436 -13.43 36.39 -0.37
CA ARG A 436 -13.10 34.98 -0.66
C ARG A 436 -13.84 34.47 -1.91
N ALA A 437 -15.10 34.85 -2.10
CA ALA A 437 -15.93 34.42 -3.23
C ALA A 437 -15.46 34.97 -4.60
N GLN A 438 -14.56 35.97 -4.62
CA GLN A 438 -14.02 36.53 -5.86
C GLN A 438 -12.87 35.71 -6.44
N VAL A 439 -12.30 34.79 -5.66
CA VAL A 439 -11.14 33.98 -6.04
C VAL A 439 -11.50 32.50 -5.94
N GLU A 440 -11.33 31.78 -7.04
CA GLU A 440 -11.49 30.33 -7.04
C GLU A 440 -10.21 29.67 -6.52
N PHE A 441 -10.27 29.17 -5.29
CA PHE A 441 -9.15 28.49 -4.65
C PHE A 441 -9.12 26.99 -4.93
N ARG A 442 -7.91 26.42 -4.90
CA ARG A 442 -7.68 24.96 -4.79
C ARG A 442 -6.94 24.65 -3.51
N LEU A 443 -7.06 23.42 -3.01
CA LEU A 443 -6.26 23.01 -1.86
C LEU A 443 -4.80 22.88 -2.30
N TRP A 444 -3.87 23.39 -1.49
CA TRP A 444 -2.44 23.27 -1.76
C TRP A 444 -2.01 21.83 -1.99
N ALA A 445 -2.55 20.88 -1.20
CA ALA A 445 -2.24 19.46 -1.33
C ALA A 445 -2.62 18.88 -2.71
N ASP A 446 -3.78 19.27 -3.27
CA ASP A 446 -4.24 18.81 -4.59
C ASP A 446 -3.31 19.33 -5.70
N VAL A 447 -2.94 20.62 -5.63
CA VAL A 447 -2.00 21.22 -6.61
C VAL A 447 -0.60 20.61 -6.46
N LYS A 448 -0.15 20.40 -5.22
CA LYS A 448 1.14 19.76 -4.89
C LYS A 448 1.23 18.34 -5.44
N HIS A 449 0.15 17.58 -5.37
CA HIS A 449 0.09 16.23 -5.93
C HIS A 449 0.38 16.25 -7.45
N HIS A 450 -0.32 17.08 -8.22
CA HIS A 450 -0.08 17.21 -9.67
C HIS A 450 1.33 17.74 -9.99
N HIS A 451 1.82 18.70 -9.20
CA HIS A 451 3.18 19.23 -9.37
C HIS A 451 4.25 18.15 -9.14
N ASN A 452 4.10 17.34 -8.09
CA ASN A 452 5.02 16.25 -7.77
C ASN A 452 5.00 15.14 -8.83
N ALA A 453 3.82 14.82 -9.38
CA ALA A 453 3.69 13.89 -10.49
C ALA A 453 4.43 14.38 -11.74
N LEU A 454 4.24 15.66 -12.12
CA LEU A 454 4.99 16.28 -13.23
C LEU A 454 6.50 16.33 -12.98
N HIS A 455 6.91 16.63 -11.74
CA HIS A 455 8.31 16.64 -11.36
C HIS A 455 8.93 15.24 -11.53
N SER A 456 8.21 14.19 -11.14
CA SER A 456 8.63 12.80 -11.31
C SER A 456 8.75 12.41 -12.79
N VAL A 457 7.82 12.87 -13.64
CA VAL A 457 7.90 12.69 -15.10
C VAL A 457 9.13 13.36 -15.68
N ILE A 458 9.41 14.61 -15.31
CA ILE A 458 10.63 15.32 -15.76
C ILE A 458 11.88 14.57 -15.31
N ALA A 459 11.94 14.15 -14.05
CA ALA A 459 13.07 13.37 -13.54
C ALA A 459 13.26 12.04 -14.29
N GLN A 460 12.18 11.32 -14.60
CA GLN A 460 12.24 10.08 -15.37
C GLN A 460 12.71 10.31 -16.82
N LEU A 461 12.13 11.31 -17.51
CA LEU A 461 12.46 11.62 -18.91
C LEU A 461 13.91 12.08 -19.08
N THR A 462 14.43 12.81 -18.09
CA THR A 462 15.82 13.27 -18.07
C THR A 462 16.81 12.25 -17.50
N GLY A 463 16.32 11.27 -16.73
CA GLY A 463 17.08 10.18 -16.08
C GLY A 463 18.16 9.53 -16.94
N ASN A 464 17.81 9.24 -18.19
CA ASN A 464 18.66 8.55 -19.16
C ASN A 464 18.95 9.42 -20.40
N ALA A 465 18.89 10.74 -20.24
CA ALA A 465 19.13 11.72 -21.29
C ALA A 465 19.96 12.89 -20.75
N PRO A 466 21.26 12.69 -20.48
CA PRO A 466 22.17 13.73 -20.01
C PRO A 466 22.03 15.10 -20.70
N ALA A 467 21.79 15.16 -22.02
CA ALA A 467 21.57 16.43 -22.71
C ALA A 467 20.32 17.19 -22.20
N LEU A 468 19.20 16.48 -22.04
CA LEU A 468 17.96 17.04 -21.50
C LEU A 468 18.11 17.39 -20.02
N HIS A 469 18.79 16.53 -19.26
CA HIS A 469 19.05 16.78 -17.86
C HIS A 469 19.78 18.12 -17.67
N GLN A 470 20.86 18.33 -18.42
CA GLN A 470 21.64 19.55 -18.34
C GLN A 470 20.77 20.78 -18.64
N ALA A 471 20.00 20.75 -19.73
CA ALA A 471 19.14 21.87 -20.11
C ALA A 471 18.06 22.18 -19.06
N VAL A 472 17.44 21.15 -18.46
CA VAL A 472 16.49 21.30 -17.34
C VAL A 472 17.18 21.88 -16.11
N SER A 473 18.36 21.38 -15.75
CA SER A 473 19.10 21.82 -14.55
C SER A 473 19.53 23.30 -14.61
N GLN A 474 19.83 23.79 -15.82
CA GLN A 474 20.16 25.20 -16.08
C GLN A 474 18.93 26.10 -16.16
N GLY A 475 17.72 25.54 -16.22
CA GLY A 475 16.51 26.30 -16.56
C GLY A 475 16.55 26.89 -17.97
N ASN A 476 17.26 26.24 -18.90
CA ASN A 476 17.45 26.71 -20.26
C ASN A 476 16.26 26.31 -21.16
N ASP A 477 15.13 26.99 -20.95
CA ASP A 477 13.87 26.75 -21.68
C ASP A 477 14.06 26.88 -23.21
N ASP A 478 14.93 27.79 -23.68
CA ASP A 478 15.22 28.00 -25.11
C ASP A 478 15.98 26.80 -25.72
N ALA A 479 16.95 26.23 -24.99
CA ALA A 479 17.63 25.00 -25.41
C ALA A 479 16.65 23.83 -25.49
N LEU A 480 15.80 23.63 -24.48
CA LEU A 480 14.78 22.58 -24.49
C LEU A 480 13.78 22.74 -25.64
N ALA A 481 13.33 23.98 -25.93
CA ALA A 481 12.46 24.26 -27.07
C ALA A 481 13.16 23.96 -28.40
N THR A 482 14.44 24.29 -28.54
CA THR A 482 15.24 24.01 -29.74
C THR A 482 15.48 22.50 -29.90
N MET A 483 15.75 21.78 -28.83
CA MET A 483 15.84 20.32 -28.85
C MET A 483 14.52 19.69 -29.29
N ALA A 484 13.39 20.17 -28.77
CA ALA A 484 12.06 19.62 -29.05
C ALA A 484 11.57 19.89 -30.49
N ALA A 485 11.88 21.06 -31.06
CA ALA A 485 11.24 21.54 -32.28
C ALA A 485 12.18 22.12 -33.35
N GLY A 486 13.48 22.25 -33.05
CA GLY A 486 14.48 22.68 -34.02
C GLY A 486 14.68 21.66 -35.14
N SER A 487 15.32 22.10 -36.23
CA SER A 487 15.77 21.16 -37.25
C SER A 487 16.74 20.13 -36.64
N PRO A 488 16.90 18.93 -37.25
CA PRO A 488 17.80 17.92 -36.73
C PRO A 488 19.22 18.44 -36.44
N ASP A 489 19.76 19.31 -37.31
CA ASP A 489 21.09 19.89 -37.12
C ASP A 489 21.13 20.89 -35.95
N GLU A 490 20.12 21.74 -35.80
CA GLU A 490 20.01 22.69 -34.69
C GLU A 490 19.83 21.97 -33.35
N ALA A 491 18.92 20.99 -33.30
CA ALA A 491 18.67 20.19 -32.10
C ALA A 491 19.94 19.43 -31.68
N ARG A 492 20.62 18.78 -32.63
CA ARG A 492 21.88 18.07 -32.37
C ARG A 492 22.98 19.01 -31.90
N GLN A 493 23.09 20.21 -32.49
CA GLN A 493 24.07 21.21 -32.06
C GLN A 493 23.83 21.66 -30.62
N VAL A 494 22.57 21.96 -30.26
CA VAL A 494 22.22 22.34 -28.88
C VAL A 494 22.48 21.18 -27.91
N MET A 495 22.15 19.93 -28.28
CA MET A 495 22.48 18.76 -27.45
C MET A 495 24.00 18.59 -27.28
N ALA A 496 24.78 18.80 -28.33
CA ALA A 496 26.24 18.74 -28.27
C ALA A 496 26.83 19.76 -27.29
N GLU A 497 26.33 21.00 -27.32
CA GLU A 497 26.74 22.06 -26.40
C GLU A 497 26.40 21.71 -24.95
N GLN A 498 25.18 21.23 -24.68
CA GLN A 498 24.76 20.82 -23.34
C GLN A 498 25.58 19.64 -22.82
N LEU A 499 25.83 18.62 -23.64
CA LEU A 499 26.66 17.48 -23.27
C LEU A 499 28.12 17.89 -23.01
N GLY A 500 28.67 18.77 -23.84
CA GLY A 500 30.03 19.30 -23.67
C GLY A 500 30.20 20.05 -22.35
N GLU A 501 29.23 20.90 -22.00
CA GLU A 501 29.22 21.61 -20.74
C GLU A 501 29.05 20.67 -19.53
N LEU A 502 28.13 19.70 -19.62
CA LEU A 502 27.94 18.70 -18.57
C LEU A 502 29.20 17.86 -18.34
N LEU A 503 29.87 17.42 -19.41
CA LEU A 503 31.13 16.69 -19.33
C LEU A 503 32.23 17.52 -18.64
N ALA A 504 32.34 18.81 -18.98
CA ALA A 504 33.28 19.72 -18.34
C ALA A 504 32.96 19.90 -16.84
N ASN A 505 31.68 20.03 -16.50
CA ASN A 505 31.22 20.14 -15.11
C ASN A 505 31.55 18.89 -14.30
N ILE A 506 31.27 17.69 -14.84
CA ILE A 506 31.61 16.40 -14.20
C ILE A 506 33.11 16.32 -13.93
N ARG A 507 33.94 16.52 -14.96
CA ARG A 507 35.41 16.43 -14.85
C ARG A 507 35.97 17.46 -13.86
N SER A 508 35.38 18.66 -13.77
CA SER A 508 35.77 19.69 -12.81
C SER A 508 35.31 19.40 -11.37
N THR A 509 34.28 18.57 -11.19
CA THR A 509 33.70 18.23 -9.87
C THR A 509 34.43 17.07 -9.20
N VAL A 510 34.89 16.07 -9.96
CA VAL A 510 35.65 14.92 -9.42
C VAL A 510 36.77 15.32 -8.45
N PRO A 511 37.68 16.27 -8.78
CA PRO A 511 38.76 16.66 -7.87
C PRO A 511 38.29 17.48 -6.66
N LYS A 512 37.05 18.00 -6.65
CA LYS A 512 36.49 18.77 -5.54
C LYS A 512 35.90 17.88 -4.43
N ILE A 513 35.57 16.62 -4.72
CA ILE A 513 35.00 15.69 -3.74
C ILE A 513 35.98 15.43 -2.60
N GLY A 514 35.56 15.78 -1.38
CA GLY A 514 36.37 15.66 -0.16
C GLY A 514 37.34 16.83 0.06
N GLY A 515 37.32 17.82 -0.83
CA GLY A 515 38.03 19.09 -0.72
C GLY A 515 37.03 20.25 -0.64
N ASP A 516 36.87 20.98 -1.74
CA ASP A 516 35.93 22.11 -1.85
C ASP A 516 34.45 21.69 -1.73
N LEU A 517 34.14 20.44 -2.11
CA LEU A 517 32.82 19.84 -1.93
C LEU A 517 32.86 18.93 -0.71
N ASP A 518 32.29 19.42 0.40
CA ASP A 518 32.22 18.69 1.65
C ASP A 518 31.28 17.48 1.50
N ASP A 519 31.73 16.31 1.92
CA ASP A 519 30.94 15.09 1.88
C ASP A 519 29.65 15.16 2.72
N ARG A 520 29.59 16.06 3.70
CA ARG A 520 28.40 16.33 4.53
C ARG A 520 27.31 17.11 3.82
N ASP A 521 27.59 17.65 2.63
CA ASP A 521 26.59 18.32 1.79
C ASP A 521 25.91 17.37 0.79
N LEU A 522 26.44 16.16 0.64
CA LEU A 522 25.96 15.16 -0.34
C LEU A 522 24.73 14.39 0.16
N THR A 523 23.70 15.13 0.57
CA THR A 523 22.45 14.61 1.17
C THR A 523 21.81 13.47 0.37
N PRO A 524 21.73 13.51 -0.98
CA PRO A 524 21.14 12.41 -1.74
C PRO A 524 21.89 11.07 -1.58
N ILE A 525 23.20 11.10 -1.34
CA ILE A 525 24.01 9.89 -1.09
C ILE A 525 23.78 9.41 0.34
N HIS A 526 23.66 10.32 1.32
CA HIS A 526 23.32 9.96 2.69
C HIS A 526 21.96 9.25 2.76
N GLN A 527 20.96 9.78 2.06
CA GLN A 527 19.63 9.18 1.99
C GLN A 527 19.65 7.79 1.36
N GLN A 528 20.45 7.57 0.31
CA GLN A 528 20.64 6.23 -0.28
C GLN A 528 21.23 5.25 0.75
N PHE A 529 22.26 5.66 1.47
CA PHE A 529 22.87 4.83 2.51
C PHE A 529 21.92 4.53 3.68
N PHE A 530 21.17 5.52 4.14
CA PHE A 530 20.16 5.34 5.19
C PHE A 530 18.97 4.47 4.74
N ALA A 531 18.73 4.39 3.43
CA ALA A 531 17.76 3.47 2.83
C ALA A 531 18.33 2.06 2.53
N GLY A 532 19.56 1.75 2.98
CA GLY A 532 20.17 0.43 2.87
C GLY A 532 21.01 0.21 1.60
N ALA A 533 21.41 1.27 0.89
CA ALA A 533 22.35 1.12 -0.22
C ALA A 533 23.70 0.59 0.28
N SER A 534 24.28 -0.36 -0.45
CA SER A 534 25.60 -0.92 -0.14
C SER A 534 26.67 0.16 -0.13
N SER A 535 27.54 0.13 0.88
CA SER A 535 28.68 1.02 1.01
C SER A 535 29.99 0.34 0.61
N SER A 536 31.00 1.12 0.22
CA SER A 536 32.31 0.57 -0.16
C SER A 536 33.06 -0.10 1.00
N SER A 537 32.76 0.31 2.23
CA SER A 537 33.30 -0.30 3.45
C SER A 537 32.56 -1.57 3.89
N GLY A 538 31.41 -1.88 3.28
CA GLY A 538 30.51 -2.94 3.75
C GLY A 538 29.70 -2.58 5.01
N THR A 539 29.82 -1.34 5.51
CA THR A 539 29.01 -0.87 6.63
C THR A 539 27.55 -0.73 6.19
N ASP A 540 26.63 -1.33 6.95
CA ASP A 540 25.21 -1.07 6.82
C ASP A 540 24.86 0.26 7.51
N TRP A 541 24.69 1.30 6.70
CA TRP A 541 24.34 2.65 7.16
C TRP A 541 22.85 2.81 7.48
N SER A 542 22.02 1.78 7.26
CA SER A 542 20.63 1.74 7.71
C SER A 542 20.49 1.20 9.14
N ALA A 543 21.53 0.52 9.65
CA ALA A 543 21.55 0.04 11.03
C ALA A 543 21.69 1.19 12.04
N PHE A 544 21.01 1.08 13.18
CA PHE A 544 20.86 2.15 14.19
C PHE A 544 22.18 2.85 14.57
N GLY A 545 23.21 2.09 14.98
CA GLY A 545 24.48 2.64 15.44
C GLY A 545 25.25 3.43 14.37
N PRO A 546 25.59 2.81 13.22
CA PRO A 546 26.20 3.51 12.08
C PRO A 546 25.38 4.70 11.59
N GLN A 547 24.05 4.55 11.47
CA GLN A 547 23.16 5.62 11.04
C GLN A 547 23.19 6.81 12.01
N TRP A 548 23.11 6.55 13.31
CA TRP A 548 23.21 7.58 14.36
C TRP A 548 24.56 8.30 14.29
N ALA A 549 25.66 7.56 14.13
CA ALA A 549 26.99 8.15 14.05
C ALA A 549 27.13 9.09 12.84
N ALA A 550 26.57 8.69 11.69
CA ALA A 550 26.50 9.50 10.48
C ALA A 550 25.60 10.74 10.66
N GLN A 551 24.38 10.58 11.19
CA GLN A 551 23.47 11.70 11.46
C GLN A 551 24.08 12.71 12.43
N HIS A 552 24.68 12.25 13.53
CA HIS A 552 25.37 13.12 14.48
C HIS A 552 26.55 13.89 13.84
N LEU A 553 27.22 13.32 12.83
CA LEU A 553 28.23 14.05 12.03
C LEU A 553 27.58 15.14 11.16
N LEU A 554 26.40 14.86 10.59
CA LEU A 554 25.64 15.78 9.74
C LEU A 554 24.98 16.91 10.54
N ASP A 555 24.46 16.64 11.73
CA ASP A 555 23.79 17.62 12.60
C ASP A 555 24.74 18.76 13.04
N LYS A 556 26.04 18.46 13.11
CA LYS A 556 27.09 19.46 13.40
C LYS A 556 27.47 20.29 12.18
N HIS A 557 26.85 20.04 11.02
CA HIS A 557 27.08 20.76 9.79
C HIS A 557 25.92 21.72 9.51
N GLU A 558 26.17 23.03 9.57
CA GLU A 558 25.20 24.03 9.12
C GLU A 558 25.10 24.00 7.58
N SER A 559 24.20 23.17 7.07
CA SER A 559 23.93 22.98 5.64
C SER A 559 23.26 24.18 4.95
N GLN A 560 22.98 25.28 5.69
CA GLN A 560 22.30 26.46 5.15
C GLN A 560 23.11 27.19 4.05
N ALA A 561 24.44 27.07 4.04
CA ALA A 561 25.27 27.71 3.01
C ALA A 561 25.33 26.93 1.67
N PHE A 562 25.15 25.61 1.71
CA PHE A 562 25.30 24.76 0.52
C PHE A 562 24.13 24.94 -0.45
N TRP A 563 22.88 24.86 0.03
CA TRP A 563 21.70 24.99 -0.84
C TRP A 563 21.44 26.43 -1.30
N LEU A 564 21.85 27.45 -0.53
CA LEU A 564 21.80 28.85 -0.98
C LEU A 564 22.87 29.19 -2.03
N SER A 565 23.97 28.43 -2.12
CA SER A 565 25.03 28.64 -3.12
C SER A 565 24.88 27.77 -4.38
N LEU A 566 24.13 26.67 -4.31
CA LEU A 566 23.78 25.83 -5.47
C LEU A 566 22.82 26.50 -6.48
N GLY A 567 22.29 27.69 -6.17
CA GLY A 567 21.66 28.58 -7.16
C GLY A 567 22.61 29.08 -8.25
N LEU A 568 23.91 28.74 -8.22
CA LEU A 568 24.93 29.12 -9.21
C LEU A 568 25.88 27.94 -9.56
N GLY A 569 25.38 26.92 -10.27
CA GLY A 569 25.92 26.66 -11.61
C GLY A 569 26.86 25.48 -11.92
N THR A 570 27.40 24.66 -11.00
CA THR A 570 28.32 23.55 -11.44
C THR A 570 28.23 22.21 -10.72
N ALA A 571 28.12 22.17 -9.38
CA ALA A 571 28.19 20.90 -8.64
C ALA A 571 26.87 20.09 -8.65
N ALA A 572 25.71 20.75 -8.60
CA ALA A 572 24.41 20.07 -8.64
C ALA A 572 24.11 19.45 -10.02
N ALA A 573 24.52 20.10 -11.11
CA ALA A 573 24.33 19.57 -12.46
C ALA A 573 25.18 18.31 -12.73
N ALA A 574 26.37 18.20 -12.11
CA ALA A 574 27.26 17.06 -12.27
C ALA A 574 26.78 15.79 -11.53
N LEU A 575 26.04 15.95 -10.42
CA LEU A 575 25.56 14.86 -9.55
C LEU A 575 24.13 14.41 -9.90
N PHE A 576 23.78 14.33 -11.17
CA PHE A 576 22.55 13.67 -11.58
C PHE A 576 22.74 12.18 -11.70
N VAL A 577 21.84 11.38 -11.16
CA VAL A 577 22.04 9.94 -11.01
C VAL A 577 21.40 9.21 -12.20
N VAL A 578 22.20 8.85 -13.21
CA VAL A 578 21.72 8.09 -14.39
C VAL A 578 21.29 6.66 -14.03
N ALA A 579 21.83 6.07 -12.96
CA ALA A 579 21.58 4.64 -12.65
C ALA A 579 20.71 4.37 -11.40
N THR A 580 20.83 5.12 -10.30
CA THR A 580 20.14 4.75 -9.04
C THR A 580 18.67 5.17 -8.96
N ILE A 581 18.21 6.19 -9.70
CA ILE A 581 16.78 6.56 -9.74
C ILE A 581 16.01 5.72 -10.78
N ALA A 582 16.68 5.27 -11.84
CA ALA A 582 16.09 4.40 -12.86
C ALA A 582 15.71 3.00 -12.34
N SER A 583 16.23 2.59 -11.18
CA SER A 583 15.78 1.38 -10.47
C SER A 583 14.42 1.53 -9.75
N GLY A 584 13.47 2.29 -10.32
CA GLY A 584 12.03 2.21 -10.06
C GLY A 584 11.45 2.43 -8.65
N GLY A 585 12.25 2.45 -7.58
CA GLY A 585 11.73 2.36 -6.20
C GLY A 585 11.32 3.68 -5.56
N MET A 586 12.16 4.72 -5.64
CA MET A 586 11.92 5.96 -4.89
C MET A 586 11.01 6.98 -5.59
N ALA A 587 11.06 7.10 -6.92
CA ALA A 587 10.22 8.06 -7.65
C ALA A 587 8.75 7.59 -7.76
N LEU A 588 8.52 6.27 -7.88
CA LEU A 588 7.17 5.71 -8.01
C LEU A 588 6.38 5.76 -6.69
N ALA A 589 7.07 5.65 -5.54
CA ALA A 589 6.46 5.75 -4.22
C ALA A 589 5.84 7.13 -3.94
N LEU A 590 6.35 8.21 -4.58
CA LEU A 590 5.84 9.57 -4.41
C LEU A 590 4.71 9.93 -5.41
N ALA A 591 4.50 9.14 -6.46
CA ALA A 591 3.49 9.40 -7.50
C ALA A 591 2.31 8.39 -7.50
N GLY A 592 2.42 7.24 -6.80
CA GLY A 592 1.48 6.12 -6.86
C GLY A 592 0.11 6.28 -6.20
N GLY A 593 -0.27 7.46 -5.70
CA GLY A 593 -1.54 7.68 -5.00
C GLY A 593 -2.57 8.51 -5.77
N ALA A 594 -3.55 7.86 -6.39
CA ALA A 594 -4.88 8.38 -6.76
C ALA A 594 -5.00 9.56 -7.75
N LEU A 595 -5.02 9.27 -9.05
CA LEU A 595 -5.69 10.13 -10.05
C LEU A 595 -7.17 9.73 -10.19
N ALA A 596 -8.05 10.36 -9.43
CA ALA A 596 -9.49 10.25 -9.62
C ALA A 596 -10.18 11.62 -9.53
N VAL A 597 -9.87 12.53 -10.47
CA VAL A 597 -10.62 13.78 -10.66
C VAL A 597 -11.16 13.87 -12.10
N GLY A 598 -12.48 13.63 -12.19
CA GLY A 598 -13.45 14.15 -13.16
C GLY A 598 -13.02 14.48 -14.59
N GLY A 599 -13.25 13.54 -15.52
CA GLY A 599 -13.40 13.82 -16.94
C GLY A 599 -13.28 12.57 -17.81
N ALA A 600 -14.31 12.23 -18.58
CA ALA A 600 -14.33 11.06 -19.47
C ALA A 600 -13.23 11.06 -20.58
N GLN A 601 -12.39 12.09 -20.66
CA GLN A 601 -11.33 12.23 -21.67
C GLN A 601 -9.93 11.77 -21.21
N VAL A 602 -9.62 11.71 -19.91
CA VAL A 602 -8.29 11.29 -19.40
C VAL A 602 -8.13 9.77 -19.32
N GLY A 603 -9.24 9.02 -19.29
CA GLY A 603 -9.19 7.55 -19.34
C GLY A 603 -8.46 7.01 -20.56
N MET A 604 -8.55 7.69 -21.72
CA MET A 604 -7.99 7.19 -22.98
C MET A 604 -6.46 7.22 -23.05
N SER A 605 -5.78 8.19 -22.43
CA SER A 605 -4.30 8.26 -22.46
C SER A 605 -3.66 7.33 -21.44
N TRP A 606 -4.28 7.15 -20.27
CA TRP A 606 -3.88 6.12 -19.31
C TRP A 606 -4.12 4.70 -19.86
N GLU A 607 -5.26 4.47 -20.53
CA GLU A 607 -5.52 3.20 -21.22
C GLU A 607 -4.46 2.88 -22.29
N HIS A 608 -4.02 3.89 -23.05
CA HIS A 608 -2.96 3.70 -24.04
C HIS A 608 -1.60 3.38 -23.41
N ALA A 609 -1.24 4.07 -22.32
CA ALA A 609 -0.03 3.82 -21.56
C ALA A 609 0.01 2.41 -20.96
N GLU A 610 -1.10 1.97 -20.37
CA GLU A 610 -1.25 0.64 -19.78
C GLU A 610 -1.22 -0.48 -20.84
N ASP A 611 -1.84 -0.24 -22.01
CA ASP A 611 -1.79 -1.19 -23.14
C ASP A 611 -0.35 -1.34 -23.68
N LEU A 612 0.43 -0.24 -23.76
CA LEU A 612 1.83 -0.28 -24.19
C LEU A 612 2.74 -0.92 -23.14
N ASP A 613 2.54 -0.65 -21.84
CA ASP A 613 3.29 -1.28 -20.74
C ASP A 613 3.04 -2.80 -20.67
N THR A 614 1.80 -3.22 -20.92
CA THR A 614 1.43 -4.63 -21.04
C THR A 614 2.09 -5.29 -22.26
N ALA A 615 2.16 -4.57 -23.38
CA ALA A 615 2.80 -5.06 -24.61
C ALA A 615 4.33 -5.16 -24.47
N ALA A 616 4.95 -4.17 -23.83
CA ALA A 616 6.39 -4.16 -23.52
C ALA A 616 6.77 -5.30 -22.56
N GLY A 617 6.00 -5.52 -21.50
CA GLY A 617 6.24 -6.59 -20.53
C GLY A 617 5.98 -8.01 -21.06
N ALA A 618 5.28 -8.17 -22.19
CA ALA A 618 5.00 -9.46 -22.81
C ALA A 618 6.12 -9.98 -23.72
N GLY A 619 7.14 -9.15 -24.00
CA GLY A 619 8.21 -9.45 -24.93
C GLY A 619 9.50 -9.96 -24.27
N THR A 620 9.93 -11.18 -24.59
CA THR A 620 11.14 -11.79 -23.99
C THR A 620 12.35 -11.86 -24.93
N GLY A 621 12.48 -10.96 -25.92
CA GLY A 621 13.58 -11.01 -26.90
C GLY A 621 13.77 -9.75 -27.76
N THR A 622 14.81 -9.72 -28.59
CA THR A 622 15.25 -8.57 -29.42
C THR A 622 14.35 -8.27 -30.64
N GLY A 623 13.03 -8.46 -30.50
CA GLY A 623 12.03 -8.29 -31.57
C GLY A 623 10.64 -7.95 -31.06
N THR A 624 10.55 -7.18 -29.96
CA THR A 624 9.29 -6.74 -29.36
C THR A 624 8.62 -5.64 -30.19
N LEU A 625 7.32 -5.77 -30.44
CA LEU A 625 6.50 -4.79 -31.18
C LEU A 625 6.28 -3.46 -30.44
N VAL A 626 6.50 -3.45 -29.13
CA VAL A 626 6.41 -2.28 -28.25
C VAL A 626 7.57 -2.38 -27.27
N THR A 627 8.37 -1.33 -27.15
CA THR A 627 9.48 -1.28 -26.19
C THR A 627 9.00 -0.72 -24.85
N GLN A 628 9.74 -0.99 -23.76
CA GLN A 628 9.45 -0.34 -22.48
C GLN A 628 9.55 1.19 -22.58
N ALA A 629 10.39 1.70 -23.48
CA ALA A 629 10.50 3.13 -23.75
C ALA A 629 9.20 3.73 -24.33
N ASP A 630 8.50 2.99 -25.18
CA ASP A 630 7.21 3.42 -25.75
C ASP A 630 6.11 3.45 -24.68
N ALA A 631 6.11 2.45 -23.80
CA ALA A 631 5.20 2.37 -22.65
C ALA A 631 5.40 3.54 -21.68
N ASP A 632 6.66 3.79 -21.32
CA ASP A 632 7.02 4.89 -20.42
C ASP A 632 6.68 6.25 -21.05
N ALA A 633 6.91 6.44 -22.35
CA ALA A 633 6.55 7.66 -23.06
C ALA A 633 5.04 7.93 -23.01
N ALA A 634 4.21 6.90 -23.23
CA ALA A 634 2.76 7.02 -23.15
C ALA A 634 2.26 7.29 -21.72
N ARG A 635 2.87 6.65 -20.71
CA ARG A 635 2.55 6.91 -19.29
C ARG A 635 2.88 8.36 -18.92
N ASN A 636 4.06 8.83 -19.30
CA ASN A 636 4.49 10.20 -19.05
C ASN A 636 3.54 11.22 -19.70
N GLN A 637 3.13 10.95 -20.95
CA GLN A 637 2.14 11.76 -21.65
C GLN A 637 0.78 11.78 -20.91
N ALA A 638 0.31 10.65 -20.39
CA ALA A 638 -0.95 10.57 -19.65
C ALA A 638 -0.93 11.40 -18.34
N ILE A 639 0.20 11.39 -17.62
CA ILE A 639 0.39 12.24 -16.43
C ILE A 639 0.34 13.72 -16.81
N ILE A 640 1.05 14.12 -17.87
CA ILE A 640 1.06 15.50 -18.37
C ILE A 640 -0.35 15.96 -18.77
N GLU A 641 -1.09 15.11 -19.47
CA GLU A 641 -2.47 15.40 -19.89
C GLU A 641 -3.43 15.50 -18.70
N SER A 642 -3.22 14.70 -17.65
CA SER A 642 -4.00 14.76 -16.42
C SER A 642 -3.79 16.10 -15.71
N ALA A 643 -2.55 16.60 -15.66
CA ALA A 643 -2.25 17.92 -15.11
C ALA A 643 -2.86 19.06 -15.95
N PHE A 644 -2.80 18.97 -17.29
CA PHE A 644 -3.46 19.95 -18.14
C PHE A 644 -4.99 19.92 -18.04
N LEU A 645 -5.59 18.75 -17.82
CA LEU A 645 -7.03 18.67 -17.56
C LEU A 645 -7.37 19.36 -16.25
N PHE A 646 -6.62 19.08 -15.19
CA PHE A 646 -6.78 19.76 -13.90
C PHE A 646 -6.71 21.28 -14.05
N LEU A 647 -5.75 21.77 -14.84
CA LEU A 647 -5.62 23.20 -15.16
C LEU A 647 -6.82 23.76 -15.94
N ASP A 648 -7.38 23.02 -16.89
CA ASP A 648 -8.54 23.47 -17.69
C ASP A 648 -9.86 23.50 -16.91
N LEU A 649 -9.96 22.76 -15.81
CA LEU A 649 -11.07 22.85 -14.86
C LEU A 649 -11.05 24.17 -14.07
N ILE A 650 -9.94 24.92 -14.11
CA ILE A 650 -9.78 26.21 -13.44
C ILE A 650 -10.04 27.33 -14.45
N PRO A 651 -11.13 28.11 -14.31
CA PRO A 651 -11.51 29.16 -15.28
C PRO A 651 -10.41 30.18 -15.58
N ALA A 652 -9.58 30.53 -14.59
CA ALA A 652 -8.49 31.48 -14.73
C ALA A 652 -7.33 30.98 -15.64
N VAL A 653 -7.23 29.66 -15.84
CA VAL A 653 -6.15 29.01 -16.62
C VAL A 653 -6.71 28.20 -17.80
N ARG A 654 -8.01 28.36 -18.10
CA ARG A 654 -8.72 27.61 -19.14
C ARG A 654 -8.12 27.87 -20.53
N GLY A 655 -7.83 26.80 -21.27
CA GLY A 655 -7.22 26.81 -22.60
C GLY A 655 -5.82 26.20 -22.67
N ALA A 656 -5.38 25.56 -21.59
CA ALA A 656 -4.05 24.95 -21.51
C ALA A 656 -3.93 23.71 -22.43
N HIS A 657 -4.99 22.90 -22.61
CA HIS A 657 -4.95 21.74 -23.54
C HIS A 657 -4.80 22.10 -25.01
N ALA A 658 -5.17 23.32 -25.45
CA ALA A 658 -5.06 23.71 -26.86
C ALA A 658 -3.60 23.67 -27.37
N LEU A 659 -2.63 23.74 -26.44
CA LEU A 659 -1.20 23.71 -26.73
C LEU A 659 -0.60 22.29 -26.65
N SER A 660 -1.15 21.36 -25.85
CA SER A 660 -0.69 19.95 -25.83
C SER A 660 -1.09 19.19 -27.10
N ALA A 661 -2.14 19.64 -27.78
CA ALA A 661 -2.61 19.06 -29.04
C ALA A 661 -1.61 19.19 -30.21
N ALA A 662 -0.63 20.08 -30.14
CA ALA A 662 0.44 20.18 -31.14
C ALA A 662 1.39 18.97 -31.10
N GLY A 663 1.70 18.43 -29.90
CA GLY A 663 2.45 17.18 -29.74
C GLY A 663 1.67 15.93 -30.13
N LYS A 664 0.33 15.97 -30.02
CA LYS A 664 -0.59 14.87 -30.41
C LYS A 664 -0.53 14.50 -31.89
N ALA A 665 -0.02 15.37 -32.77
CA ALA A 665 0.02 15.10 -34.21
C ALA A 665 1.13 14.14 -34.63
N SER A 666 2.27 14.10 -33.92
CA SER A 666 3.45 13.32 -34.33
C SER A 666 3.34 11.84 -33.89
N ALA A 667 3.22 11.57 -32.59
CA ALA A 667 3.22 10.21 -32.05
C ALA A 667 1.92 9.42 -32.33
N LYS A 668 0.75 10.09 -32.29
CA LYS A 668 -0.56 9.44 -32.47
C LYS A 668 -0.88 9.12 -33.94
N GLN A 669 -0.36 9.88 -34.90
CA GLN A 669 -0.47 9.55 -36.33
C GLN A 669 0.47 8.42 -36.73
N ALA A 670 1.68 8.34 -36.16
CA ALA A 670 2.66 7.33 -36.57
C ALA A 670 2.17 5.90 -36.31
N GLY A 671 1.57 5.62 -35.15
CA GLY A 671 1.08 4.28 -34.79
C GLY A 671 -0.22 3.86 -35.51
N LEU A 672 -1.21 4.75 -35.64
CA LEU A 672 -2.51 4.44 -36.28
C LEU A 672 -2.44 4.47 -37.81
N LYS A 673 -1.64 5.37 -38.39
CA LYS A 673 -1.45 5.48 -39.85
C LYS A 673 -0.32 4.60 -40.39
N GLY A 674 0.48 4.01 -39.49
CA GLY A 674 1.53 3.06 -39.86
C GLY A 674 1.00 1.72 -40.38
N ALA A 675 -0.25 1.36 -40.04
CA ALA A 675 -0.87 0.14 -40.54
C ALA A 675 -1.08 0.22 -42.06
N LYS A 676 -0.61 -0.79 -42.81
CA LYS A 676 -0.65 -0.80 -44.29
C LYS A 676 -2.04 -0.61 -44.87
N ASN A 677 -3.10 -0.98 -44.15
CA ASN A 677 -4.47 -0.82 -44.61
C ASN A 677 -5.16 0.48 -44.16
N TRP A 678 -4.50 1.37 -43.40
CA TRP A 678 -5.14 2.56 -42.83
C TRP A 678 -5.78 3.47 -43.89
N SER A 679 -5.04 3.76 -44.98
CA SER A 679 -5.54 4.63 -46.06
C SER A 679 -6.84 4.09 -46.70
N GLU A 680 -6.96 2.76 -46.80
CA GLU A 680 -8.21 2.13 -47.26
C GLU A 680 -9.32 2.29 -46.23
N LEU A 681 -9.03 2.04 -44.95
CA LEU A 681 -10.00 2.16 -43.87
C LEU A 681 -10.56 3.57 -43.75
N GLU A 682 -9.69 4.57 -43.71
CA GLU A 682 -10.03 5.99 -43.60
C GLU A 682 -10.95 6.45 -44.74
N SER A 683 -10.61 6.08 -45.98
CA SER A 683 -11.37 6.52 -47.17
C SER A 683 -12.69 5.77 -47.37
N LYS A 684 -12.69 4.45 -47.13
CA LYS A 684 -13.83 3.61 -47.49
C LYS A 684 -14.77 3.30 -46.33
N TYR A 685 -14.29 3.28 -45.09
CA TYR A 685 -15.05 2.74 -43.96
C TYR A 685 -15.31 3.78 -42.88
N ILE A 686 -14.30 4.52 -42.43
CA ILE A 686 -14.44 5.47 -41.31
C ILE A 686 -15.54 6.51 -41.59
N GLY A 687 -16.44 6.68 -40.62
CA GLY A 687 -17.60 7.57 -40.71
C GLY A 687 -18.81 6.98 -41.44
N LYS A 688 -18.75 5.74 -41.95
CA LYS A 688 -19.85 5.07 -42.67
C LYS A 688 -20.40 3.89 -41.90
N LYS A 689 -21.67 3.52 -42.13
CA LYS A 689 -22.31 2.40 -41.44
C LYS A 689 -21.85 1.05 -41.98
N LEU A 690 -21.70 0.05 -41.12
CA LEU A 690 -21.42 -1.34 -41.50
C LEU A 690 -22.39 -1.85 -42.56
N THR A 691 -23.67 -1.47 -42.46
CA THR A 691 -24.71 -1.85 -43.43
C THR A 691 -24.53 -1.23 -44.81
N GLU A 692 -23.79 -0.12 -44.91
CA GLU A 692 -23.55 0.61 -46.16
C GLU A 692 -22.29 0.12 -46.87
N VAL A 693 -21.22 -0.12 -46.11
CA VAL A 693 -19.88 -0.41 -46.67
C VAL A 693 -19.41 -1.85 -46.48
N GLY A 694 -20.16 -2.66 -45.72
CA GLY A 694 -19.77 -4.02 -45.39
C GLY A 694 -18.57 -4.09 -44.43
N THR A 695 -18.04 -5.29 -44.24
CA THR A 695 -16.88 -5.51 -43.35
C THR A 695 -15.58 -5.31 -44.12
N PRO A 696 -14.62 -4.50 -43.62
CA PRO A 696 -13.34 -4.31 -44.29
C PRO A 696 -12.54 -5.60 -44.44
N THR A 697 -11.76 -5.70 -45.51
CA THR A 697 -10.83 -6.81 -45.74
C THR A 697 -9.88 -6.95 -44.56
N GLY A 698 -9.76 -8.18 -44.02
CA GLY A 698 -8.98 -8.42 -42.81
C GLY A 698 -9.77 -8.29 -41.50
N TYR A 699 -11.07 -8.01 -41.57
CA TYR A 699 -11.97 -7.91 -40.43
C TYR A 699 -13.15 -8.88 -40.57
N THR A 700 -13.77 -9.20 -39.43
CA THR A 700 -15.03 -9.92 -39.32
C THR A 700 -16.00 -9.06 -38.54
N ALA A 701 -17.25 -8.96 -38.99
CA ALA A 701 -18.33 -8.36 -38.21
C ALA A 701 -19.26 -9.46 -37.71
N TYR A 702 -19.67 -9.39 -36.45
CA TYR A 702 -20.60 -10.34 -35.86
C TYR A 702 -21.50 -9.68 -34.81
N PRO A 703 -22.71 -10.21 -34.60
CA PRO A 703 -23.60 -9.71 -33.56
C PRO A 703 -23.10 -10.14 -32.18
N LEU A 704 -23.12 -9.21 -31.22
CA LEU A 704 -22.82 -9.43 -29.81
C LEU A 704 -23.78 -8.57 -28.98
N ASP A 705 -24.65 -9.20 -28.19
CA ASP A 705 -25.64 -8.51 -27.33
C ASP A 705 -26.52 -7.48 -28.06
N GLY A 706 -27.02 -7.84 -29.25
CA GLY A 706 -27.92 -6.99 -30.03
C GLY A 706 -27.24 -5.85 -30.79
N ARG A 707 -25.91 -5.71 -30.69
CA ARG A 707 -25.11 -4.77 -31.50
C ARG A 707 -24.13 -5.50 -32.42
N MET A 708 -23.77 -4.89 -33.55
CA MET A 708 -22.72 -5.41 -34.41
C MET A 708 -21.36 -4.96 -33.90
N VAL A 709 -20.40 -5.88 -33.81
CA VAL A 709 -19.01 -5.57 -33.49
C VAL A 709 -18.12 -5.99 -34.65
N VAL A 710 -17.03 -5.26 -34.86
CA VAL A 710 -16.00 -5.59 -35.85
C VAL A 710 -14.71 -5.99 -35.13
N ARG A 711 -14.10 -7.08 -35.61
CA ARG A 711 -12.84 -7.61 -35.08
C ARG A 711 -11.90 -7.96 -36.21
N ARG A 712 -10.61 -7.66 -36.05
CA ARG A 712 -9.55 -8.10 -36.96
C ARG A 712 -9.47 -9.63 -37.03
N ILE A 713 -9.31 -10.19 -38.23
CA ILE A 713 -9.09 -11.62 -38.48
C ILE A 713 -7.71 -12.04 -37.93
N ARG A 714 -6.72 -11.14 -38.01
CA ARG A 714 -5.36 -11.31 -37.46
C ARG A 714 -5.01 -10.11 -36.60
N ILE A 715 -4.38 -10.36 -35.45
CA ILE A 715 -3.86 -9.31 -34.58
C ILE A 715 -2.45 -9.00 -35.07
N ASP A 716 -2.37 -8.16 -36.08
CA ASP A 716 -1.13 -7.67 -36.68
C ASP A 716 -1.31 -6.17 -36.90
N ASP A 717 -0.72 -5.38 -36.01
CA ASP A 717 -0.91 -3.93 -35.96
C ASP A 717 -0.17 -3.22 -37.11
N GLU A 718 0.84 -3.83 -37.72
CA GLU A 718 1.49 -3.32 -38.93
C GLU A 718 0.60 -3.48 -40.18
N LEU A 719 -0.22 -4.53 -40.21
CA LEU A 719 -1.07 -4.82 -41.37
C LEU A 719 -2.47 -4.23 -41.25
N PHE A 720 -3.05 -4.21 -40.04
CA PHE A 720 -4.47 -3.92 -39.83
C PHE A 720 -4.69 -2.91 -38.70
N ALA A 721 -5.12 -1.69 -39.05
CA ALA A 721 -5.41 -0.66 -38.05
C ALA A 721 -6.56 -1.02 -37.09
N ALA A 722 -6.58 -0.43 -35.90
CA ALA A 722 -7.69 -0.62 -34.96
C ALA A 722 -8.90 0.24 -35.35
N ILE A 723 -10.06 -0.39 -35.54
CA ILE A 723 -11.36 0.26 -35.80
C ILE A 723 -12.46 -0.39 -34.95
N HIS A 724 -13.52 0.34 -34.64
CA HIS A 724 -14.71 -0.18 -33.97
C HIS A 724 -16.00 0.33 -34.63
N LEU A 725 -17.13 -0.25 -34.24
CA LEU A 725 -18.47 0.24 -34.59
C LEU A 725 -19.07 0.96 -33.39
N ASP A 726 -19.62 2.15 -33.59
CA ASP A 726 -20.41 2.83 -32.57
C ASP A 726 -21.82 2.22 -32.44
N ALA A 727 -22.66 2.80 -31.58
CA ALA A 727 -24.01 2.30 -31.32
C ALA A 727 -24.92 2.29 -32.56
N ASP A 728 -24.64 3.16 -33.54
CA ASP A 728 -25.37 3.24 -34.80
C ASP A 728 -24.78 2.35 -35.90
N GLY A 729 -23.75 1.55 -35.56
CA GLY A 729 -23.03 0.71 -36.48
C GLY A 729 -22.11 1.48 -37.42
N VAL A 730 -21.67 2.70 -37.07
CA VAL A 730 -20.74 3.50 -37.87
C VAL A 730 -19.30 3.15 -37.50
N PHE A 731 -18.44 2.94 -38.49
CA PHE A 731 -17.01 2.72 -38.27
C PHE A 731 -16.34 3.99 -37.72
N ARG A 732 -15.59 3.84 -36.64
CA ARG A 732 -14.82 4.91 -35.99
C ARG A 732 -13.35 4.54 -35.87
N GLU A 733 -12.50 5.56 -35.94
CA GLU A 733 -11.05 5.47 -35.72
C GLU A 733 -10.77 5.17 -34.25
N GLY A 734 -9.87 4.21 -33.97
CA GLY A 734 -9.30 4.00 -32.64
C GLY A 734 -10.26 3.48 -31.57
N LEU A 735 -9.75 3.02 -30.44
CA LEU A 735 -10.43 2.10 -29.52
C LEU A 735 -11.52 2.78 -28.66
N ALA A 736 -12.81 2.50 -28.94
CA ALA A 736 -13.74 2.27 -27.83
C ALA A 736 -13.53 0.82 -27.35
N ARG A 737 -12.38 0.54 -26.71
CA ARG A 737 -12.31 -0.64 -25.86
C ARG A 737 -13.08 -0.29 -24.60
N ALA A 738 -14.02 -1.14 -24.23
CA ALA A 738 -14.53 -1.08 -22.86
C ALA A 738 -13.32 -1.17 -21.93
N GLN A 739 -13.15 -0.16 -21.06
CA GLN A 739 -12.13 -0.11 -20.02
C GLN A 739 -11.90 -1.54 -19.49
N ARG A 740 -10.68 -2.04 -19.72
CA ARG A 740 -10.30 -3.36 -19.23
C ARG A 740 -10.15 -3.22 -17.73
N VAL A 741 -11.16 -3.65 -17.01
CA VAL A 741 -11.13 -3.63 -15.54
C VAL A 741 -10.10 -4.63 -15.02
N SER A 742 -9.73 -5.67 -15.81
CA SER A 742 -8.74 -6.68 -15.47
C SER A 742 -7.51 -6.62 -16.39
N ASN A 743 -6.32 -6.69 -15.78
CA ASN A 743 -5.00 -6.75 -16.38
C ASN A 743 -4.45 -8.19 -16.36
N PRO A 744 -4.21 -8.84 -17.51
CA PRO A 744 -3.68 -10.20 -17.58
C PRO A 744 -2.34 -10.43 -16.87
N ALA A 745 -1.47 -9.42 -16.82
CA ALA A 745 -0.18 -9.52 -16.12
C ALA A 745 -0.39 -9.54 -14.60
N HIS A 746 -1.35 -8.77 -14.09
CA HIS A 746 -1.72 -8.79 -12.68
C HIS A 746 -2.35 -10.13 -12.31
N VAL A 747 -3.26 -10.65 -13.16
CA VAL A 747 -3.81 -12.00 -12.99
C VAL A 747 -2.71 -13.05 -12.96
N ALA A 748 -1.71 -12.97 -13.84
CA ALA A 748 -0.59 -13.91 -13.86
C ALA A 748 0.21 -13.88 -12.55
N ARG A 749 0.57 -12.69 -12.05
CA ARG A 749 1.27 -12.54 -10.77
C ARG A 749 0.44 -13.08 -9.60
N SER A 750 -0.84 -12.72 -9.53
CA SER A 750 -1.73 -13.22 -8.48
C SER A 750 -1.91 -14.74 -8.54
N VAL A 751 -1.92 -15.32 -9.74
CA VAL A 751 -1.92 -16.78 -9.92
C VAL A 751 -0.62 -17.40 -9.41
N ASP A 752 0.53 -16.78 -9.66
CA ASP A 752 1.81 -17.27 -9.15
C ASP A 752 1.84 -17.24 -7.62
N THR A 753 1.32 -16.17 -6.99
CA THR A 753 1.15 -16.08 -5.53
C THR A 753 0.20 -17.17 -4.99
N LEU A 754 -0.93 -17.43 -5.66
CA LEU A 754 -1.84 -18.52 -5.27
C LEU A 754 -1.17 -19.89 -5.33
N LEU A 755 -0.35 -20.13 -6.36
CA LEU A 755 0.37 -21.39 -6.55
C LEU A 755 1.49 -21.59 -5.54
N GLU A 756 2.22 -20.51 -5.23
CA GLU A 756 3.25 -20.48 -4.19
C GLU A 756 2.65 -20.78 -2.81
N ALA A 757 1.55 -20.13 -2.45
CA ALA A 757 0.85 -20.37 -1.19
C ALA A 757 0.33 -21.83 -1.07
N ALA A 758 -0.06 -22.43 -2.19
CA ALA A 758 -0.46 -23.84 -2.25
C ALA A 758 0.72 -24.82 -2.30
N GLY A 759 1.96 -24.35 -2.49
CA GLY A 759 3.14 -25.20 -2.62
C GLY A 759 3.12 -26.10 -3.87
N VAL A 760 2.48 -25.65 -4.96
CA VAL A 760 2.28 -26.45 -6.17
C VAL A 760 2.68 -25.70 -7.43
N ALA A 761 3.28 -26.42 -8.39
CA ALA A 761 3.53 -25.86 -9.72
C ALA A 761 2.21 -25.67 -10.49
N LYS A 762 2.20 -24.72 -11.44
CA LYS A 762 1.02 -24.41 -12.28
C LYS A 762 0.46 -25.67 -12.95
N PRO A 763 -0.73 -26.14 -12.54
CA PRO A 763 -1.24 -27.40 -13.06
C PRO A 763 -1.71 -27.23 -14.50
N ALA A 764 -1.43 -28.24 -15.34
CA ALA A 764 -1.85 -28.24 -16.72
C ALA A 764 -3.38 -28.12 -16.80
N HIS A 765 -3.87 -27.38 -17.80
CA HIS A 765 -5.29 -27.25 -18.11
C HIS A 765 -6.17 -26.65 -16.99
N HIS A 766 -5.57 -25.82 -16.13
CA HIS A 766 -6.30 -24.95 -15.23
C HIS A 766 -6.40 -23.53 -15.81
N GLN A 767 -7.47 -22.83 -15.45
CA GLN A 767 -7.70 -21.45 -15.86
C GLN A 767 -7.97 -20.61 -14.62
N ALA A 768 -7.35 -19.42 -14.57
CA ALA A 768 -7.69 -18.41 -13.57
C ALA A 768 -9.13 -17.95 -13.83
N HIS A 769 -9.90 -17.87 -12.75
CA HIS A 769 -11.29 -17.44 -12.77
C HIS A 769 -11.50 -16.42 -11.66
N HIS A 770 -12.08 -15.28 -12.01
CA HIS A 770 -12.45 -14.25 -11.05
C HIS A 770 -13.63 -14.72 -10.20
N ILE A 771 -13.53 -14.62 -8.88
CA ILE A 771 -14.58 -14.99 -7.94
C ILE A 771 -15.74 -14.02 -8.09
N LEU A 772 -15.46 -12.72 -8.00
CA LEU A 772 -16.37 -11.66 -8.42
C LEU A 772 -16.18 -11.43 -9.92
N PRO A 773 -17.20 -11.70 -10.75
CA PRO A 773 -17.07 -11.58 -12.19
C PRO A 773 -16.69 -10.16 -12.62
N ILE A 774 -15.78 -10.04 -13.58
CA ILE A 774 -15.30 -8.75 -14.09
C ILE A 774 -16.43 -7.83 -14.60
N GLN A 775 -17.54 -8.43 -15.06
CA GLN A 775 -18.71 -7.70 -15.50
C GLN A 775 -19.36 -6.91 -14.35
N LEU A 776 -19.32 -7.42 -13.12
CA LEU A 776 -19.89 -6.72 -11.97
C LEU A 776 -19.04 -5.51 -11.55
N PHE A 777 -17.72 -5.56 -11.71
CA PHE A 777 -16.88 -4.37 -11.52
C PHE A 777 -17.18 -3.25 -12.53
N ARG A 778 -17.77 -3.58 -13.69
CA ARG A 778 -18.19 -2.59 -14.70
C ARG A 778 -19.58 -2.03 -14.45
N GLU A 779 -20.47 -2.84 -13.89
CA GLU A 779 -21.90 -2.57 -13.91
C GLU A 779 -22.51 -2.35 -12.53
N HIS A 780 -21.98 -2.99 -11.49
CA HIS A 780 -22.56 -2.96 -10.15
C HIS A 780 -22.02 -1.78 -9.35
N GLU A 781 -22.91 -0.98 -8.75
CA GLU A 781 -22.54 0.27 -8.08
C GLU A 781 -21.57 0.06 -6.92
N LEU A 782 -21.84 -0.92 -6.04
CA LEU A 782 -20.97 -1.30 -4.93
C LEU A 782 -19.50 -1.54 -5.37
N LEU A 783 -19.29 -2.38 -6.38
CA LEU A 783 -17.95 -2.75 -6.83
C LEU A 783 -17.26 -1.65 -7.63
N ARG A 784 -18.02 -0.85 -8.38
CA ARG A 784 -17.48 0.34 -9.05
C ARG A 784 -16.98 1.36 -8.03
N GLU A 785 -17.73 1.57 -6.96
CA GLU A 785 -17.36 2.51 -5.92
C GLU A 785 -16.16 2.00 -5.12
N ALA A 786 -16.14 0.73 -4.74
CA ALA A 786 -15.00 0.13 -4.06
C ALA A 786 -13.73 0.15 -4.95
N LEU A 787 -13.86 -0.14 -6.24
CA LEU A 787 -12.77 -0.03 -7.21
C LEU A 787 -12.27 1.42 -7.33
N ARG A 788 -13.19 2.39 -7.40
CA ARG A 788 -12.87 3.83 -7.48
C ARG A 788 -12.08 4.32 -6.26
N ARG A 789 -12.32 3.73 -5.09
CA ARG A 789 -11.62 4.05 -3.83
C ARG A 789 -10.36 3.21 -3.59
N GLY A 790 -10.00 2.32 -4.53
CA GLY A 790 -8.84 1.44 -4.39
C GLY A 790 -9.00 0.38 -3.28
N ILE A 791 -10.23 0.14 -2.82
CA ILE A 791 -10.54 -0.85 -1.77
C ILE A 791 -10.44 -2.28 -2.31
N VAL A 792 -10.72 -2.47 -3.61
CA VAL A 792 -10.69 -3.76 -4.26
C VAL A 792 -10.03 -3.66 -5.62
N SER A 793 -9.24 -4.68 -5.97
CA SER A 793 -8.76 -4.90 -7.33
C SER A 793 -9.41 -6.17 -7.88
N PRO A 794 -9.95 -6.17 -9.10
CA PRO A 794 -10.52 -7.37 -9.70
C PRO A 794 -9.48 -8.47 -9.88
N ASP A 795 -8.19 -8.13 -9.98
CA ASP A 795 -7.10 -9.10 -10.18
C ASP A 795 -6.34 -9.43 -8.89
N ALA A 796 -6.85 -9.00 -7.74
CA ALA A 796 -6.26 -9.36 -6.46
C ALA A 796 -6.33 -10.88 -6.23
N VAL A 797 -5.35 -11.39 -5.49
CA VAL A 797 -5.20 -12.82 -5.14
C VAL A 797 -6.47 -13.38 -4.49
N ASP A 798 -7.12 -12.59 -3.64
CA ASP A 798 -8.36 -12.92 -2.93
C ASP A 798 -9.61 -12.92 -3.83
N ASN A 799 -9.53 -12.40 -5.06
CA ASN A 799 -10.60 -12.44 -6.06
C ASN A 799 -10.32 -13.46 -7.18
N LEU A 800 -9.30 -14.30 -7.05
CA LEU A 800 -8.94 -15.30 -8.04
C LEU A 800 -8.99 -16.72 -7.49
N VAL A 801 -9.38 -17.67 -8.35
CA VAL A 801 -9.25 -19.11 -8.13
C VAL A 801 -8.79 -19.79 -9.41
N LEU A 802 -8.18 -20.96 -9.29
CA LEU A 802 -7.79 -21.78 -10.44
C LEU A 802 -8.77 -22.95 -10.61
N LEU A 803 -9.49 -22.95 -11.72
CA LEU A 803 -10.46 -24.01 -12.03
C LEU A 803 -9.89 -24.99 -13.05
N ALA A 804 -9.99 -26.28 -12.77
CA ALA A 804 -9.71 -27.32 -13.75
C ALA A 804 -10.71 -27.20 -14.92
N ARG A 805 -10.25 -27.29 -16.17
CA ARG A 805 -11.17 -27.32 -17.32
C ARG A 805 -12.08 -28.55 -17.25
N THR A 806 -13.29 -28.43 -17.80
CA THR A 806 -14.22 -29.57 -17.85
C THR A 806 -13.75 -30.65 -18.82
N GLU A 807 -13.28 -30.23 -19.98
CA GLU A 807 -12.82 -31.10 -21.04
C GLU A 807 -11.74 -30.36 -21.84
N VAL A 808 -10.68 -31.07 -22.21
CA VAL A 808 -9.63 -30.59 -23.10
C VAL A 808 -9.64 -31.46 -24.34
N ARG A 809 -10.03 -30.87 -25.48
CA ARG A 809 -9.98 -31.52 -26.79
C ARG A 809 -8.69 -31.13 -27.49
N GLN A 810 -7.83 -32.11 -27.75
CA GLN A 810 -6.65 -31.93 -28.60
C GLN A 810 -6.95 -32.56 -29.98
N PRO A 811 -6.59 -31.91 -31.10
CA PRO A 811 -6.79 -32.48 -32.43
C PRO A 811 -6.18 -33.89 -32.54
N GLY A 812 -6.99 -34.86 -32.95
CA GLY A 812 -6.55 -36.26 -33.13
C GLY A 812 -6.39 -37.08 -31.85
N LYS A 813 -6.76 -36.56 -30.67
CA LYS A 813 -6.72 -37.30 -29.39
C LYS A 813 -8.10 -37.34 -28.75
N ALA A 814 -8.33 -38.36 -27.93
CA ALA A 814 -9.51 -38.42 -27.06
C ALA A 814 -9.50 -37.24 -26.09
N SER A 815 -10.69 -36.76 -25.74
CA SER A 815 -10.84 -35.70 -24.75
C SER A 815 -10.28 -36.12 -23.38
N ILE A 816 -9.61 -35.19 -22.73
CA ILE A 816 -9.04 -35.39 -21.39
C ILE A 816 -9.84 -34.55 -20.40
N ILE A 817 -10.19 -35.14 -19.26
CA ILE A 817 -10.75 -34.44 -18.11
C ILE A 817 -9.57 -34.22 -17.13
N PRO A 818 -9.04 -33.00 -16.99
CA PRO A 818 -7.90 -32.72 -16.11
C PRO A 818 -8.20 -33.11 -14.66
N GLU A 819 -7.24 -33.62 -13.90
CA GLU A 819 -7.46 -33.86 -12.47
C GLU A 819 -7.60 -32.53 -11.70
N LYS A 820 -8.36 -32.55 -10.61
CA LYS A 820 -8.38 -31.43 -9.65
C LYS A 820 -7.15 -31.54 -8.75
N VAL A 821 -6.63 -30.42 -8.28
CA VAL A 821 -5.41 -30.35 -7.47
C VAL A 821 -5.77 -29.85 -6.07
N ALA A 822 -5.29 -30.57 -5.06
CA ALA A 822 -5.49 -30.21 -3.65
C ALA A 822 -4.99 -28.79 -3.37
N GLY A 823 -5.74 -28.03 -2.58
CA GLY A 823 -5.44 -26.62 -2.27
C GLY A 823 -5.60 -25.63 -3.43
N VAL A 824 -5.87 -26.08 -4.66
CA VAL A 824 -5.99 -25.22 -5.85
C VAL A 824 -7.40 -25.28 -6.46
N SER A 825 -7.83 -26.48 -6.85
CA SER A 825 -9.10 -26.70 -7.56
C SER A 825 -9.96 -27.81 -6.95
N GLU A 826 -9.49 -28.43 -5.86
CA GLU A 826 -10.27 -29.34 -5.04
C GLU A 826 -11.50 -28.64 -4.46
N GLY A 827 -12.64 -29.34 -4.43
CA GLY A 827 -13.93 -28.76 -4.00
C GLY A 827 -14.57 -27.76 -4.98
N LEU A 828 -13.81 -27.14 -5.90
CA LEU A 828 -14.31 -26.13 -6.83
C LEU A 828 -14.92 -26.74 -8.11
N PRO A 829 -15.85 -26.06 -8.80
CA PRO A 829 -16.43 -26.55 -10.04
C PRO A 829 -15.37 -26.57 -11.16
N ARG A 830 -15.64 -27.35 -12.21
CA ARG A 830 -14.80 -27.31 -13.42
C ARG A 830 -15.22 -26.14 -14.31
N HIS A 831 -14.26 -25.47 -14.92
CA HIS A 831 -14.50 -24.36 -15.83
C HIS A 831 -15.27 -24.85 -17.08
N GLN A 832 -16.39 -24.19 -17.43
CA GLN A 832 -17.30 -24.54 -18.55
C GLN A 832 -17.62 -23.35 -19.46
N GLY A 833 -16.64 -22.51 -19.76
CA GLY A 833 -16.82 -21.38 -20.68
C GLY A 833 -17.53 -20.20 -20.01
N PRO A 834 -18.27 -19.36 -20.74
CA PRO A 834 -18.88 -18.17 -20.14
C PRO A 834 -20.02 -18.54 -19.18
N HIS A 835 -19.97 -17.99 -17.96
CA HIS A 835 -20.84 -18.37 -16.86
C HIS A 835 -21.87 -17.27 -16.52
N ARG A 836 -22.75 -16.91 -17.46
CA ARG A 836 -23.78 -15.87 -17.26
C ARG A 836 -24.63 -16.11 -16.02
N LEU A 837 -25.05 -17.36 -15.80
CA LEU A 837 -25.83 -17.74 -14.61
C LEU A 837 -25.07 -17.46 -13.30
N TYR A 838 -23.76 -17.73 -13.27
CA TYR A 838 -22.94 -17.40 -12.10
C TYR A 838 -22.88 -15.89 -11.88
N THR A 839 -22.67 -15.11 -12.95
CA THR A 839 -22.70 -13.65 -12.87
C THR A 839 -24.03 -13.10 -12.36
N ASP A 840 -25.14 -13.67 -12.81
CA ASP A 840 -26.47 -13.25 -12.37
C ASP A 840 -26.69 -13.60 -10.88
N MET A 841 -26.24 -14.77 -10.42
CA MET A 841 -26.33 -15.14 -9.00
C MET A 841 -25.46 -14.26 -8.10
N VAL A 842 -24.21 -13.99 -8.49
CA VAL A 842 -23.33 -13.09 -7.71
C VAL A 842 -23.85 -11.66 -7.74
N ARG A 843 -24.52 -11.23 -8.83
CA ARG A 843 -25.20 -9.92 -8.87
C ARG A 843 -26.31 -9.82 -7.84
N THR A 844 -27.11 -10.87 -7.67
CA THR A 844 -28.16 -10.89 -6.65
C THR A 844 -27.57 -10.70 -5.25
N GLU A 845 -26.53 -11.46 -4.91
CA GLU A 845 -25.83 -11.28 -3.62
C GLU A 845 -25.21 -9.89 -3.47
N ALA A 846 -24.69 -9.32 -4.56
CA ALA A 846 -24.12 -7.97 -4.55
C ALA A 846 -25.17 -6.88 -4.27
N ASN A 847 -26.40 -7.05 -4.78
CA ASN A 847 -27.51 -6.17 -4.44
C ASN A 847 -27.89 -6.30 -2.97
N ASP A 848 -28.01 -7.54 -2.47
CA ASP A 848 -28.39 -7.80 -1.06
C ASP A 848 -27.37 -7.19 -0.10
N VAL A 849 -26.06 -7.41 -0.34
CA VAL A 849 -24.97 -6.81 0.45
C VAL A 849 -24.98 -5.27 0.36
N MET A 850 -25.28 -4.71 -0.82
CA MET A 850 -25.37 -3.26 -0.97
C MET A 850 -26.57 -2.67 -0.21
N ASP A 851 -27.72 -3.33 -0.22
CA ASP A 851 -28.91 -2.93 0.53
C ASP A 851 -28.67 -2.99 2.04
N GLU A 852 -28.01 -4.05 2.51
CA GLU A 852 -27.57 -4.23 3.91
C GLU A 852 -26.57 -3.14 4.35
N LEU A 853 -25.60 -2.80 3.50
CA LEU A 853 -24.60 -1.76 3.76
C LEU A 853 -25.23 -0.35 3.84
N LEU A 854 -26.13 -0.05 2.91
CA LEU A 854 -26.67 1.29 2.75
C LEU A 854 -27.79 1.60 3.75
N GLN A 855 -28.58 0.60 4.16
CA GLN A 855 -29.70 0.76 5.09
C GLN A 855 -30.65 1.91 4.69
N GLY A 856 -30.92 2.04 3.39
CA GLY A 856 -31.77 3.10 2.82
C GLY A 856 -31.06 4.41 2.48
N ARG A 857 -29.74 4.52 2.69
CA ARG A 857 -28.92 5.65 2.21
C ARG A 857 -28.50 5.44 0.75
N THR A 858 -27.98 6.46 0.09
CA THR A 858 -27.36 6.30 -1.23
C THR A 858 -25.88 5.98 -1.12
N LEU A 859 -25.32 5.23 -2.08
CA LEU A 859 -23.90 4.90 -2.12
C LEU A 859 -23.00 6.15 -2.19
N ARG A 860 -23.51 7.26 -2.74
CA ARG A 860 -22.80 8.55 -2.80
C ARG A 860 -22.65 9.22 -1.43
N GLU A 861 -23.59 8.98 -0.52
CA GLU A 861 -23.56 9.53 0.84
C GLU A 861 -22.70 8.67 1.79
N PHE A 862 -22.41 7.43 1.41
CA PHE A 862 -21.65 6.47 2.20
C PHE A 862 -20.15 6.75 2.12
N LYS A 863 -19.52 7.20 3.21
CA LYS A 863 -18.09 7.60 3.23
C LYS A 863 -17.15 6.65 3.98
N ASP A 864 -17.67 5.58 4.57
CA ASP A 864 -16.88 4.68 5.40
C ASP A 864 -16.19 3.61 4.54
N ASP A 865 -14.91 3.80 4.27
CA ASP A 865 -14.11 2.87 3.45
C ASP A 865 -13.92 1.52 4.12
N LYS A 866 -13.91 1.45 5.46
CA LYS A 866 -13.77 0.19 6.20
C LYS A 866 -15.03 -0.66 6.07
N ALA A 867 -16.20 -0.04 6.22
CA ALA A 867 -17.47 -0.74 6.04
C ALA A 867 -17.70 -1.14 4.56
N LEU A 868 -17.27 -0.31 3.61
CA LEU A 868 -17.30 -0.67 2.18
C LEU A 868 -16.36 -1.86 1.88
N ALA A 869 -15.16 -1.89 2.48
CA ALA A 869 -14.23 -3.02 2.38
C ALA A 869 -14.83 -4.30 2.98
N GLY A 870 -15.49 -4.19 4.15
CA GLY A 870 -16.21 -5.30 4.78
C GLY A 870 -17.29 -5.88 3.88
N ALA A 871 -18.10 -5.02 3.25
CA ALA A 871 -19.13 -5.44 2.30
C ALA A 871 -18.55 -6.17 1.07
N VAL A 872 -17.43 -5.68 0.52
CA VAL A 872 -16.77 -6.38 -0.60
C VAL A 872 -16.24 -7.75 -0.20
N ALA A 873 -15.61 -7.85 0.98
CA ALA A 873 -15.11 -9.12 1.51
C ALA A 873 -16.25 -10.13 1.75
N GLU A 874 -17.38 -9.65 2.30
CA GLU A 874 -18.58 -10.46 2.47
C GLU A 874 -19.10 -10.97 1.12
N LEU A 875 -19.21 -10.09 0.11
CA LEU A 875 -19.64 -10.46 -1.24
C LEU A 875 -18.70 -11.50 -1.87
N GLN A 876 -17.38 -11.37 -1.71
CA GLN A 876 -16.40 -12.38 -2.15
C GLN A 876 -16.67 -13.73 -1.47
N GLN A 877 -16.95 -13.74 -0.16
CA GLN A 877 -17.25 -14.97 0.57
C GLN A 877 -18.56 -15.62 0.09
N ARG A 878 -19.63 -14.84 -0.10
CA ARG A 878 -20.91 -15.33 -0.65
C ARG A 878 -20.72 -15.91 -2.07
N ALA A 879 -19.89 -15.27 -2.90
CA ALA A 879 -19.54 -15.77 -4.23
C ALA A 879 -18.73 -17.09 -4.18
N ARG A 880 -17.76 -17.23 -3.25
CA ARG A 880 -17.06 -18.50 -3.01
C ARG A 880 -18.03 -19.62 -2.61
N ASN A 881 -19.01 -19.33 -1.76
CA ASN A 881 -20.04 -20.29 -1.35
C ASN A 881 -20.92 -20.73 -2.54
N ILE A 882 -21.27 -19.80 -3.46
CA ILE A 882 -21.96 -20.14 -4.71
C ILE A 882 -21.11 -21.09 -5.56
N MET A 883 -19.81 -20.82 -5.72
CA MET A 883 -18.92 -21.71 -6.48
C MET A 883 -18.82 -23.09 -5.84
N ALA A 884 -18.60 -23.18 -4.53
CA ALA A 884 -18.48 -24.45 -3.81
C ALA A 884 -19.75 -25.32 -3.91
N THR A 885 -20.93 -24.69 -3.95
CA THR A 885 -22.23 -25.37 -4.07
C THR A 885 -22.77 -25.42 -5.50
N TRP A 886 -21.96 -25.07 -6.51
CA TRP A 886 -22.40 -24.88 -7.90
C TRP A 886 -23.13 -26.09 -8.47
N HIS A 887 -22.63 -27.30 -8.23
CA HIS A 887 -23.22 -28.53 -8.75
C HIS A 887 -24.60 -28.83 -8.15
N GLN A 888 -24.78 -28.56 -6.85
CA GLN A 888 -26.05 -28.70 -6.15
C GLN A 888 -27.07 -27.67 -6.65
N ARG A 889 -26.64 -26.40 -6.80
CA ARG A 889 -27.52 -25.29 -7.20
C ARG A 889 -27.98 -25.38 -8.66
N THR A 890 -27.15 -25.92 -9.55
CA THR A 890 -27.49 -26.04 -10.98
C THR A 890 -28.17 -27.37 -11.34
N GLY A 891 -28.29 -28.30 -10.39
CA GLY A 891 -28.83 -29.64 -10.64
C GLY A 891 -27.97 -30.48 -11.59
N LEU A 892 -26.72 -30.07 -11.85
CA LEU A 892 -25.80 -30.80 -12.73
C LEU A 892 -25.41 -32.17 -12.17
N ASP A 893 -25.53 -32.37 -10.86
CA ASP A 893 -25.34 -33.70 -10.24
C ASP A 893 -26.51 -34.66 -10.52
N ALA A 894 -27.69 -34.18 -10.89
CA ALA A 894 -28.84 -35.03 -11.25
C ALA A 894 -28.81 -35.52 -12.71
N LEU A 895 -27.87 -35.02 -13.52
CA LEU A 895 -27.71 -35.35 -14.94
C LEU A 895 -26.54 -36.32 -15.22
N LYS A 896 -25.82 -36.74 -14.17
CA LYS A 896 -24.86 -37.85 -14.21
C LYS A 896 -25.46 -39.07 -13.52
#